data_AF-A0A522VGV6-F1
#
_entry.id   AF-A0A522VGV6-F1
#
_cell.length_a   1.000
_cell.length_b   1.000
_cell.length_c   1.000
_cell.angle_alpha   90.00
_cell.angle_beta   90.00
_cell.angle_gamma   90.00
#
_symmetry.space_group_name_H-M   'P 1'
#
loop_
_entity.id
_entity.type
_entity.pdbx_description
1 polymer ?
#
loop_
_entity_poly.entity_id
_entity_poly.type
_entity_poly.pdbx_seq_one_letter_code
_entity_poly.pdbx_strand_id
1 'polypeptide(L)'
;MPRWRGWSPSLPTKKPRTGCGCSPMNGVFHCRRLNRYKQLTYPPYLLALSLLFWGWQSKTAAAAGLMLLLVGPASRSPWRWPLAASQFHRIGDLTSVLFLGGVAYFISAGGDTPPVYALLRWLPLFFAPLLLAQLYSTSLLPLSALFYSLRRSRSEIPRPSLDFRLPYAFFCALAAGSGGSGDAGYFLGITGLCGWTLLQNQPRRQGKAVWLLWFSLAVGLGYGGQLGLKSLQSALEAWAVDWLSGSDTDPFKARTAIGEVGQLKLSGKIIMRISSEQRLNATLLLKEAAYDHYDGENWLAYPAPFEPYQAPGSDQGTVQLRVLRIPEQRSALLPIPPGLQSLELPAHSVLQRNRLGTLKLRDVPPVLRYRMGYDPAIQDHTPPPPPATQLPKATRALLAPLVRQLELEHKTAPDVAASIAQLFARDYAYSLYLGDKRGGSGAMADFLYRRKAGHCEYFAGATALLLRAAGIPSRYVVGYTAQEYSPASNTYLVRARHAHAWSEAYLNGAWQTLDNTPARWAEDEAQSDPWWQTTADLWSGWITAWQAWRWDKSQQPEDKSWPLWGYLLLPLSLWLGWRLYRSRQRVAQPAPTTENRENLPSVRDEDYAGLEQRLRQQGYSPRLAGETPLRWLARLGLKIYEPQVRAYYQRRYGTATPGENDA
;
A
#
# COMPACT_ATOMS: atom_id res chain seq x y z
N MET A 1 53.58 -27.79 35.09
CA MET A 1 53.88 -27.33 36.47
C MET A 1 55.32 -26.86 36.49
N PRO A 2 55.71 -25.73 37.13
CA PRO A 2 55.20 -25.13 38.38
C PRO A 2 54.72 -23.67 38.25
N ARG A 3 53.57 -23.31 38.83
CA ARG A 3 53.30 -22.63 40.13
C ARG A 3 53.31 -21.09 40.07
N TRP A 4 52.07 -20.59 40.11
CA TRP A 4 51.61 -19.26 40.47
C TRP A 4 52.18 -18.74 41.81
N ARG A 5 52.49 -17.43 41.84
CA ARG A 5 52.39 -16.59 43.04
C ARG A 5 51.73 -15.26 42.65
N GLY A 6 50.75 -14.87 43.48
CA GLY A 6 49.71 -13.90 43.16
C GLY A 6 50.15 -12.45 43.13
N TRP A 7 49.44 -11.69 42.32
CA TRP A 7 49.39 -10.23 42.40
C TRP A 7 47.91 -9.81 42.40
N SER A 8 47.48 -9.31 43.54
CA SER A 8 46.17 -8.71 43.79
C SER A 8 46.08 -7.32 43.15
N PRO A 9 45.07 -6.97 42.35
CA PRO A 9 44.84 -5.60 41.94
C PRO A 9 44.11 -4.84 43.06
N SER A 10 44.83 -3.92 43.70
CA SER A 10 44.27 -2.90 44.57
C SER A 10 43.32 -1.99 43.78
N LEU A 11 42.02 -2.12 44.04
CA LEU A 11 40.99 -1.17 43.60
C LEU A 11 41.16 0.17 44.35
N PRO A 12 41.18 1.33 43.67
CA PRO A 12 41.19 2.62 44.34
C PRO A 12 39.83 2.86 45.01
N THR A 13 39.82 2.89 46.34
CA THR A 13 38.69 3.26 47.19
C THR A 13 38.32 4.73 46.94
N LYS A 14 37.34 4.99 46.07
CA LYS A 14 36.64 6.28 46.02
C LYS A 14 35.79 6.42 47.29
N LYS A 15 36.22 7.30 48.20
CA LYS A 15 35.41 7.84 49.30
C LYS A 15 34.01 8.23 48.75
N PRO A 16 32.90 7.81 49.37
CA PRO A 16 31.61 8.43 49.08
C PRO A 16 31.68 9.86 49.61
N ARG A 17 31.60 10.86 48.72
CA ARG A 17 31.33 12.24 49.12
C ARG A 17 29.89 12.28 49.64
N THR A 18 29.72 12.06 50.94
CA THR A 18 28.57 12.51 51.71
C THR A 18 28.51 14.03 51.60
N GLY A 19 27.49 14.52 50.89
CA GLY A 19 27.19 15.93 50.71
C GLY A 19 25.70 16.13 50.45
N CYS A 20 24.85 15.40 51.19
CA CYS A 20 23.44 15.74 51.34
C CYS A 20 23.34 16.72 52.50
N GLY A 21 23.26 18.02 52.20
CA GLY A 21 22.82 19.00 53.18
C GLY A 21 21.32 18.86 53.39
N CYS A 22 20.91 18.03 54.36
CA CYS A 22 19.57 18.04 54.91
C CYS A 22 19.58 18.99 56.11
N SER A 23 18.92 20.15 56.00
CA SER A 23 18.65 21.00 57.16
C SER A 23 17.24 20.69 57.68
N PRO A 24 17.02 20.53 59.01
CA PRO A 24 15.73 20.18 59.55
C PRO A 24 14.93 21.45 59.88
N MET A 25 14.01 21.85 59.02
CA MET A 25 12.85 22.65 59.45
C MET A 25 11.62 22.23 58.64
N ASN A 26 10.58 21.82 59.34
CA ASN A 26 9.21 21.60 58.87
C ASN A 26 8.99 20.45 57.87
N GLY A 27 9.16 19.21 58.35
CA GLY A 27 8.18 18.12 58.17
C GLY A 27 7.67 17.72 56.78
N VAL A 28 8.27 18.14 55.66
CA VAL A 28 7.85 17.75 54.31
C VAL A 28 9.06 17.25 53.50
N PHE A 29 9.12 15.94 53.26
CA PHE A 29 10.11 15.34 52.38
C PHE A 29 9.80 15.65 50.92
N HIS A 30 10.38 16.72 50.37
CA HIS A 30 10.43 16.90 48.90
C HIS A 30 11.62 16.13 48.30
N CYS A 31 11.36 14.88 47.90
CA CYS A 31 12.29 14.14 47.05
C CYS A 31 12.22 14.71 45.62
N ARG A 32 13.10 15.68 45.28
CA ARG A 32 13.30 16.13 43.89
C ARG A 32 13.91 14.97 43.08
N ARG A 33 13.07 14.15 42.45
CA ARG A 33 13.52 13.22 41.39
C ARG A 33 14.14 14.04 40.26
N LEU A 34 15.42 13.78 39.99
CA LEU A 34 16.18 14.25 38.85
C LEU A 34 15.55 13.73 37.54
N ASN A 35 14.61 14.46 36.95
CA ASN A 35 14.29 14.32 35.53
C ASN A 35 15.05 15.41 34.76
N ARG A 36 16.34 15.16 34.53
CA ARG A 36 17.25 16.08 33.82
C ARG A 36 17.35 15.73 32.32
N TYR A 37 16.25 15.37 31.68
CA TYR A 37 16.21 15.41 30.21
C TYR A 37 16.09 16.88 29.80
N LYS A 38 17.15 17.41 29.18
CA LYS A 38 17.17 18.76 28.61
C LYS A 38 16.08 18.79 27.53
N GLN A 39 14.99 19.52 27.77
CA GLN A 39 13.94 19.69 26.76
C GLN A 39 14.56 20.34 25.50
N LEU A 40 14.27 19.77 24.33
CA LEU A 40 14.68 20.32 23.04
C LEU A 40 14.24 21.79 22.98
N THR A 41 15.20 22.69 22.78
CA THR A 41 14.93 24.12 22.70
C THR A 41 14.49 24.41 21.27
N TYR A 42 13.33 25.05 21.13
CA TYR A 42 12.80 25.43 19.84
C TYR A 42 13.77 26.39 19.12
N PRO A 43 14.31 26.05 17.94
CA PRO A 43 15.28 26.90 17.24
C PRO A 43 14.62 28.20 16.76
N PRO A 44 15.29 29.35 16.91
CA PRO A 44 14.76 30.61 16.37
C PRO A 44 14.60 30.50 14.85
N TYR A 45 13.55 31.11 14.31
CA TYR A 45 13.22 31.18 12.87
C TYR A 45 12.93 29.85 12.16
N LEU A 46 12.93 28.70 12.85
CA LEU A 46 12.67 27.41 12.23
C LEU A 46 11.32 27.37 11.48
N LEU A 47 10.25 27.92 12.06
CA LEU A 47 8.94 27.92 11.42
C LEU A 47 8.94 28.74 10.12
N ALA A 48 9.59 29.90 10.13
CA ALA A 48 9.64 30.79 8.99
C ALA A 48 10.45 30.17 7.84
N LEU A 49 11.62 29.58 8.15
CA LEU A 49 12.43 28.86 7.19
C LEU A 49 11.70 27.64 6.62
N SER A 50 10.94 26.91 7.44
CA SER A 50 10.15 25.75 7.00
C SER A 50 9.00 26.15 6.08
N LEU A 51 8.32 27.28 6.36
CA LEU A 51 7.25 27.83 5.50
C LEU A 51 7.79 28.33 4.16
N LEU A 52 8.93 29.03 4.16
CA LEU A 52 9.61 29.46 2.93
C LEU A 52 10.03 28.26 2.08
N PHE A 53 10.62 27.23 2.72
CA PHE A 53 11.01 26.00 2.05
C PHE A 53 9.82 25.28 1.40
N TRP A 54 8.70 25.18 2.12
CA TRP A 54 7.46 24.64 1.57
C TRP A 54 6.92 25.44 0.38
N GLY A 55 6.86 26.78 0.51
CA GLY A 55 6.37 27.68 -0.54
C GLY A 55 7.19 27.60 -1.82
N TRP A 56 8.51 27.53 -1.69
CA TRP A 56 9.44 27.40 -2.81
C TRP A 56 9.34 26.02 -3.47
N GLN A 57 9.55 24.94 -2.70
CA GLN A 57 9.66 23.59 -3.27
C GLN A 57 8.35 23.09 -3.86
N SER A 58 7.21 23.40 -3.23
CA SER A 58 5.90 22.95 -3.70
C SER A 58 5.19 23.96 -4.61
N LYS A 59 5.87 25.04 -5.03
CA LYS A 59 5.28 26.12 -5.86
C LYS A 59 3.98 26.68 -5.25
N THR A 60 3.97 26.91 -3.93
CA THR A 60 2.85 27.47 -3.15
C THR A 60 3.24 28.77 -2.45
N ALA A 61 4.09 29.57 -3.10
CA ALA A 61 4.66 30.80 -2.52
C ALA A 61 3.59 31.76 -1.96
N ALA A 62 2.44 31.89 -2.62
CA ALA A 62 1.33 32.72 -2.13
C ALA A 62 0.77 32.23 -0.78
N ALA A 63 0.56 30.91 -0.64
CA ALA A 63 0.04 30.31 0.60
C ALA A 63 1.08 30.37 1.73
N ALA A 64 2.36 30.13 1.41
CA ALA A 64 3.46 30.30 2.36
C ALA A 64 3.60 31.76 2.83
N GLY A 65 3.47 32.73 1.91
CA GLY A 65 3.46 34.16 2.22
C GLY A 65 2.34 34.54 3.19
N LEU A 66 1.12 34.06 2.95
CA LEU A 66 -0.01 34.27 3.85
C LEU A 66 0.24 33.69 5.24
N MET A 67 0.80 32.48 5.32
CA MET A 67 1.14 31.86 6.61
C MET A 67 2.23 32.64 7.37
N LEU A 68 3.24 33.16 6.65
CA LEU A 68 4.29 33.99 7.25
C LEU A 68 3.72 35.30 7.82
N LEU A 69 2.76 35.92 7.13
CA LEU A 69 2.05 37.10 7.61
C LEU A 69 1.23 36.83 8.87
N LEU A 70 0.66 35.63 9.03
CA LEU A 70 -0.11 35.25 10.22
C LEU A 70 0.78 34.86 11.41
N VAL A 71 1.92 34.22 11.14
CA VAL A 71 2.87 33.76 12.17
C VAL A 71 3.76 34.89 12.68
N GLY A 72 4.25 35.75 11.78
CA GLY A 72 5.22 36.80 12.09
C GLY A 72 4.80 37.68 13.28
N PRO A 73 3.57 38.23 13.29
CA PRO A 73 3.05 39.03 14.38
C PRO A 73 2.94 38.27 15.70
N ALA A 74 2.69 36.96 15.70
CA ALA A 74 2.54 36.17 16.93
C ALA A 74 3.79 36.17 17.82
N SER A 75 4.98 36.33 17.23
CA SER A 75 6.24 36.42 17.97
C SER A 75 6.50 37.79 18.60
N ARG A 76 5.88 38.85 18.07
CA ARG A 76 6.10 40.25 18.46
C ARG A 76 4.91 40.91 19.15
N SER A 77 3.73 40.32 18.99
CA SER A 77 2.48 40.86 19.52
C SER A 77 2.32 40.49 21.00
N PRO A 78 1.89 41.43 21.85
CA PRO A 78 1.51 41.14 23.23
C PRO A 78 0.16 40.41 23.32
N TRP A 79 -0.56 40.26 22.21
CA TRP A 79 -1.91 39.71 22.19
C TRP A 79 -1.88 38.19 22.38
N ARG A 80 -2.16 37.74 23.62
CA ARG A 80 -2.24 36.32 23.97
C ARG A 80 -3.58 36.01 24.63
N TRP A 81 -4.30 35.03 24.09
CA TRP A 81 -5.60 34.61 24.58
C TRP A 81 -5.48 33.44 25.58
N PRO A 82 -6.17 33.50 26.72
CA PRO A 82 -6.24 32.40 27.66
C PRO A 82 -7.22 31.34 27.14
N LEU A 83 -6.73 30.48 26.23
CA LEU A 83 -7.56 29.42 25.65
C LEU A 83 -7.69 28.25 26.62
N ALA A 84 -8.93 27.86 26.90
CA ALA A 84 -9.23 26.65 27.67
C ALA A 84 -8.98 25.38 26.82
N ALA A 85 -8.74 24.24 27.49
CA ALA A 85 -8.55 22.96 26.80
C ALA A 85 -9.74 22.58 25.89
N SER A 86 -10.97 23.01 26.25
CA SER A 86 -12.18 22.82 25.46
C SER A 86 -12.19 23.64 24.16
N GLN A 87 -11.53 24.80 24.12
CA GLN A 87 -11.39 25.60 22.91
C GLN A 87 -10.35 24.97 21.96
N PHE A 88 -9.22 24.47 22.49
CA PHE A 88 -8.27 23.68 21.69
C PHE A 88 -8.91 22.42 21.09
N HIS A 89 -9.81 21.78 21.82
CA HIS A 89 -10.60 20.65 21.33
C HIS A 89 -11.44 20.98 20.10
N ARG A 90 -12.10 22.15 20.10
CA ARG A 90 -12.90 22.63 18.95
C ARG A 90 -12.01 22.95 17.74
N ILE A 91 -10.85 23.55 17.98
CA ILE A 91 -9.89 23.87 16.91
C ILE A 91 -9.31 22.59 16.31
N GLY A 92 -9.00 21.58 17.13
CA GLY A 92 -8.60 20.25 16.64
C GLY A 92 -9.69 19.53 15.85
N ASP A 93 -10.95 19.66 16.28
CA ASP A 93 -12.10 19.15 15.52
C ASP A 93 -12.25 19.89 14.18
N LEU A 94 -12.10 21.22 14.13
CA LEU A 94 -12.09 22.01 12.89
C LEU A 94 -10.96 21.58 11.94
N THR A 95 -9.73 21.42 12.43
CA THR A 95 -8.60 20.91 11.62
C THR A 95 -8.88 19.52 11.07
N SER A 96 -9.50 18.63 11.86
CA SER A 96 -9.90 17.31 11.39
C SER A 96 -10.91 17.40 10.23
N VAL A 97 -11.87 18.33 10.32
CA VAL A 97 -12.88 18.56 9.27
C VAL A 97 -12.24 19.14 8.01
N LEU A 98 -11.36 20.13 8.14
CA LEU A 98 -10.65 20.72 7.00
C LEU A 98 -9.80 19.67 6.27
N PHE A 99 -9.08 18.83 7.02
CA PHE A 99 -8.27 17.76 6.43
C PHE A 99 -9.12 16.72 5.70
N LEU A 100 -10.20 16.21 6.32
CA LEU A 100 -11.10 15.24 5.70
C LEU A 100 -11.88 15.84 4.51
N GLY A 101 -12.28 17.11 4.60
CA GLY A 101 -12.86 17.85 3.48
C GLY A 101 -11.87 18.03 2.32
N GLY A 102 -10.59 18.26 2.63
CA GLY A 102 -9.51 18.29 1.64
C GLY A 102 -9.31 16.94 0.95
N VAL A 103 -9.30 15.83 1.71
CA VAL A 103 -9.26 14.46 1.17
C VAL A 103 -10.43 14.24 0.20
N ALA A 104 -11.64 14.57 0.64
CA ALA A 104 -12.85 14.47 -0.17
C ALA A 104 -12.77 15.29 -1.46
N TYR A 105 -12.35 16.55 -1.33
CA TYR A 105 -12.18 17.46 -2.46
C TYR A 105 -11.16 16.94 -3.47
N PHE A 106 -9.94 16.59 -3.06
CA PHE A 106 -8.90 16.14 -3.99
C PHE A 106 -9.18 14.77 -4.62
N ILE A 107 -9.96 13.91 -3.97
CA ILE A 107 -10.47 12.68 -4.58
C ILE A 107 -11.50 13.01 -5.67
N SER A 108 -12.28 14.08 -5.49
CA SER A 108 -13.34 14.50 -6.42
C SER A 108 -12.88 15.45 -7.53
N ALA A 109 -11.84 16.25 -7.30
CA ALA A 109 -11.48 17.41 -8.14
C ALA A 109 -10.77 17.07 -9.46
N GLY A 110 -10.74 15.79 -9.86
CA GLY A 110 -10.40 15.37 -11.23
C GLY A 110 -9.11 15.97 -11.82
N GLY A 111 -7.95 15.80 -11.17
CA GLY A 111 -6.66 16.28 -11.69
C GLY A 111 -5.67 15.15 -12.03
N ASP A 112 -4.66 15.47 -12.85
CA ASP A 112 -3.59 14.55 -13.27
C ASP A 112 -2.69 14.09 -12.11
N THR A 113 -2.60 14.88 -11.03
CA THR A 113 -1.81 14.53 -9.85
C THR A 113 -2.58 13.57 -8.95
N PRO A 114 -1.99 12.44 -8.52
CA PRO A 114 -2.64 11.54 -7.57
C PRO A 114 -3.08 12.30 -6.30
N PRO A 115 -4.29 12.04 -5.77
CA PRO A 115 -4.87 12.81 -4.67
C PRO A 115 -4.00 12.87 -3.42
N VAL A 116 -3.20 11.82 -3.17
CA VAL A 116 -2.27 11.76 -2.04
C VAL A 116 -1.21 12.86 -2.13
N TYR A 117 -0.62 13.09 -3.31
CA TYR A 117 0.39 14.14 -3.49
C TYR A 117 -0.23 15.54 -3.35
N ALA A 118 -1.44 15.75 -3.86
CA ALA A 118 -2.17 16.99 -3.69
C ALA A 118 -2.48 17.24 -2.19
N LEU A 119 -2.92 16.23 -1.46
CA LEU A 119 -3.18 16.33 -0.02
C LEU A 119 -1.91 16.65 0.78
N LEU A 120 -0.80 15.97 0.48
CA LEU A 120 0.50 16.22 1.10
C LEU A 120 0.99 17.66 0.84
N ARG A 121 0.83 18.14 -0.39
CA ARG A 121 1.21 19.51 -0.79
C ARG A 121 0.55 20.59 0.06
N TRP A 122 -0.71 20.39 0.41
CA TRP A 122 -1.53 21.37 1.14
C TRP A 122 -1.63 21.09 2.65
N LEU A 123 -0.89 20.09 3.15
CA LEU A 123 -0.87 19.69 4.56
C LEU A 123 -0.67 20.86 5.55
N PRO A 124 0.24 21.83 5.31
CA PRO A 124 0.46 22.92 6.26
C PRO A 124 -0.76 23.82 6.43
N LEU A 125 -1.62 23.97 5.42
CA LEU A 125 -2.85 24.77 5.54
C LEU A 125 -3.90 24.06 6.37
N PHE A 126 -4.09 22.75 6.20
CA PHE A 126 -5.08 22.00 6.99
C PHE A 126 -4.79 22.08 8.49
N PHE A 127 -3.51 22.04 8.87
CA PHE A 127 -3.06 22.11 10.26
C PHE A 127 -2.75 23.53 10.78
N ALA A 128 -2.87 24.56 9.94
CA ALA A 128 -2.62 25.95 10.32
C ALA A 128 -3.48 26.44 11.51
N PRO A 129 -4.78 26.10 11.64
CA PRO A 129 -5.60 26.56 12.77
C PRO A 129 -5.04 26.15 14.14
N LEU A 130 -4.51 24.93 14.25
CA LEU A 130 -3.88 24.43 15.48
C LEU A 130 -2.60 25.17 15.84
N LEU A 131 -1.77 25.48 14.83
CA LEU A 131 -0.56 26.26 15.03
C LEU A 131 -0.89 27.68 15.51
N LEU A 132 -1.79 28.37 14.81
CA LEU A 132 -2.18 29.74 15.16
C LEU A 132 -2.80 29.79 16.55
N ALA A 133 -3.65 28.82 16.89
CA ALA A 133 -4.22 28.70 18.22
C ALA A 133 -3.15 28.60 19.31
N GLN A 134 -2.10 27.81 19.10
CA GLN A 134 -0.99 27.73 20.06
C GLN A 134 -0.16 29.01 20.10
N LEU A 135 0.12 29.61 18.93
CA LEU A 135 0.98 30.81 18.84
C LEU A 135 0.37 32.04 19.52
N TYR A 136 -0.95 32.20 19.42
CA TYR A 136 -1.70 33.28 20.06
C TYR A 136 -2.27 32.88 21.43
N SER A 137 -1.97 31.68 21.95
CA SER A 137 -2.40 31.25 23.29
C SER A 137 -1.31 31.48 24.35
N THR A 138 -1.75 31.63 25.59
CA THR A 138 -0.88 31.55 26.77
C THR A 138 -0.45 30.13 27.12
N SER A 139 -1.08 29.10 26.55
CA SER A 139 -0.86 27.69 26.89
C SER A 139 -0.42 26.83 25.70
N LEU A 140 0.33 25.76 25.99
CA LEU A 140 0.76 24.77 25.00
C LEU A 140 -0.40 23.87 24.56
N LEU A 141 -0.32 23.33 23.34
CA LEU A 141 -1.37 22.49 22.77
C LEU A 141 -1.53 21.20 23.60
N PRO A 142 -2.71 20.92 24.22
CA PRO A 142 -2.91 19.67 24.92
C PRO A 142 -3.02 18.51 23.92
N LEU A 143 -2.33 17.38 24.14
CA LEU A 143 -2.39 16.22 23.20
C LEU A 143 -3.82 15.69 22.98
N SER A 144 -4.71 15.89 23.96
CA SER A 144 -6.16 15.59 23.83
C SER A 144 -6.90 16.37 22.75
N ALA A 145 -6.31 17.43 22.19
CA ALA A 145 -6.84 18.14 21.02
C ALA A 145 -6.58 17.38 19.70
N LEU A 146 -5.51 16.60 19.64
CA LEU A 146 -5.13 15.78 18.47
C LEU A 146 -5.71 14.36 18.55
N PHE A 147 -5.74 13.77 19.75
CA PHE A 147 -6.16 12.38 19.95
C PHE A 147 -7.46 12.31 20.75
N TYR A 148 -8.52 11.86 20.07
CA TYR A 148 -9.84 11.72 20.68
C TYR A 148 -9.89 10.68 21.82
N SER A 149 -9.08 9.62 21.73
CA SER A 149 -8.95 8.61 22.79
C SER A 149 -8.52 9.24 24.14
N LEU A 150 -7.62 10.22 24.10
CA LEU A 150 -7.15 10.96 25.27
C LEU A 150 -8.18 11.97 25.80
N ARG A 151 -9.18 12.37 25.00
CA ARG A 151 -10.29 13.22 25.45
C ARG A 151 -11.22 12.47 26.41
N ARG A 152 -11.28 11.14 26.33
CA ARG A 152 -12.15 10.28 27.16
C ARG A 152 -11.50 9.77 28.45
N SER A 153 -10.18 9.88 28.60
CA SER A 153 -9.49 9.43 29.82
C SER A 153 -9.77 10.35 31.02
N ARG A 154 -10.20 9.76 32.14
CA ARG A 154 -10.44 10.41 33.45
C ARG A 154 -9.21 10.41 34.38
N SER A 155 -8.01 10.17 33.85
CA SER A 155 -6.79 10.07 34.68
C SER A 155 -6.43 11.40 35.38
N GLU A 156 -6.09 11.35 36.67
CA GLU A 156 -5.59 12.47 37.49
C GLU A 156 -4.18 12.96 37.12
N ILE A 157 -3.52 12.28 36.17
CA ILE A 157 -2.17 12.65 35.70
C ILE A 157 -2.26 13.94 34.87
N PRO A 158 -1.33 14.92 35.07
CA PRO A 158 -1.26 16.13 34.24
C PRO A 158 -1.21 15.75 32.75
N ARG A 159 -2.15 16.27 31.96
CA ARG A 159 -2.22 15.94 30.54
C ARG A 159 -0.95 16.46 29.83
N PRO A 160 -0.22 15.61 29.09
CA PRO A 160 0.94 16.06 28.35
C PRO A 160 0.56 17.13 27.32
N SER A 161 1.28 18.25 27.36
CA SER A 161 1.18 19.34 26.40
C SER A 161 2.34 19.26 25.41
N LEU A 162 2.06 19.54 24.14
CA LEU A 162 3.03 19.49 23.05
C LEU A 162 3.29 20.90 22.52
N ASP A 163 4.54 21.23 22.23
CA ASP A 163 4.85 22.38 21.38
C ASP A 163 4.67 21.98 19.91
N PHE A 164 3.56 22.40 19.31
CA PHE A 164 3.15 22.09 17.95
C PHE A 164 4.04 22.76 16.87
N ARG A 165 4.91 23.70 17.23
CA ARG A 165 5.80 24.37 16.25
C ARG A 165 6.76 23.40 15.58
N LEU A 166 7.24 22.38 16.29
CA LEU A 166 8.13 21.34 15.75
C LEU A 166 7.39 20.37 14.81
N PRO A 167 6.26 19.74 15.22
CA PRO A 167 5.41 18.96 14.31
C PRO A 167 4.98 19.74 13.07
N TYR A 168 4.67 21.03 13.22
CA TYR A 168 4.27 21.86 12.08
C TYR A 168 5.43 22.11 11.10
N ALA A 169 6.64 22.38 11.60
CA ALA A 169 7.84 22.48 10.75
C ALA A 169 8.09 21.17 9.99
N PHE A 170 7.86 20.02 10.63
CA PHE A 170 7.91 18.71 9.98
C PHE A 170 6.83 18.56 8.89
N PHE A 171 5.59 19.01 9.13
CA PHE A 171 4.55 19.01 8.09
C PHE A 171 4.91 19.89 6.89
N CYS A 172 5.55 21.05 7.10
CA CYS A 172 6.07 21.87 6.01
C CYS A 172 7.18 21.16 5.22
N ALA A 173 8.11 20.49 5.91
CA ALA A 173 9.18 19.71 5.28
C ALA A 173 8.65 18.51 4.47
N LEU A 174 7.60 17.85 4.97
CA LEU A 174 6.96 16.74 4.30
C LEU A 174 6.14 17.21 3.08
N ALA A 175 5.44 18.34 3.21
CA ALA A 175 4.73 18.98 2.11
C ALA A 175 5.67 19.53 1.02
N ALA A 176 6.86 20.01 1.40
CA ALA A 176 7.90 20.37 0.43
C ALA A 176 8.32 19.16 -0.43
N GLY A 177 8.30 17.95 0.14
CA GLY A 177 8.66 16.71 -0.58
C GLY A 177 7.67 16.32 -1.69
N SER A 178 6.48 16.93 -1.75
CA SER A 178 5.50 16.67 -2.82
C SER A 178 5.70 17.53 -4.07
N GLY A 179 6.68 18.44 -4.07
CA GLY A 179 7.05 19.23 -5.26
C GLY A 179 7.74 18.36 -6.32
N GLY A 180 7.47 18.62 -7.60
CA GLY A 180 7.97 17.83 -8.74
C GLY A 180 9.45 17.46 -8.64
N SER A 181 9.72 16.17 -8.79
CA SER A 181 10.99 15.50 -8.56
C SER A 181 12.06 15.85 -9.61
N GLY A 182 13.25 16.28 -9.16
CA GLY A 182 14.43 16.37 -10.02
C GLY A 182 15.65 17.03 -9.38
N ASP A 183 15.43 18.09 -8.59
CA ASP A 183 16.54 18.92 -8.11
C ASP A 183 17.06 18.52 -6.72
N ALA A 184 18.39 18.64 -6.55
CA ALA A 184 19.07 18.56 -5.26
C ALA A 184 18.54 19.56 -4.21
N GLY A 185 17.68 20.51 -4.62
CA GLY A 185 17.07 21.54 -3.78
C GLY A 185 16.30 21.00 -2.56
N TYR A 186 15.56 19.90 -2.68
CA TYR A 186 14.87 19.32 -1.53
C TYR A 186 15.85 18.80 -0.48
N PHE A 187 16.86 18.04 -0.93
CA PHE A 187 17.88 17.46 -0.05
C PHE A 187 18.71 18.56 0.64
N LEU A 188 19.11 19.60 -0.09
CA LEU A 188 19.81 20.75 0.47
C LEU A 188 18.96 21.50 1.49
N GLY A 189 17.68 21.72 1.19
CA GLY A 189 16.76 22.42 2.09
C GLY A 189 16.46 21.66 3.38
N ILE A 190 16.17 20.35 3.29
CA ILE A 190 15.94 19.53 4.49
C ILE A 190 17.21 19.39 5.34
N THR A 191 18.37 19.28 4.68
CA THR A 191 19.68 19.27 5.34
C THR A 191 19.94 20.59 6.07
N GLY A 192 19.67 21.73 5.42
CA GLY A 192 19.79 23.05 6.05
C GLY A 192 18.88 23.21 7.27
N LEU A 193 17.61 22.80 7.17
CA LEU A 193 16.65 22.82 8.28
C LEU A 193 17.09 21.92 9.44
N CYS A 194 17.47 20.67 9.15
CA CYS A 194 17.95 19.73 10.17
C CYS A 194 19.26 20.24 10.81
N GLY A 195 20.21 20.71 10.00
CA GLY A 195 21.45 21.30 10.48
C GLY A 195 21.22 22.48 11.41
N TRP A 196 20.34 23.40 11.05
CA TRP A 196 19.95 24.53 11.90
C TRP A 196 19.34 24.06 13.24
N THR A 197 18.45 23.07 13.21
CA THR A 197 17.82 22.54 14.44
C THR A 197 18.84 21.88 15.38
N LEU A 198 19.78 21.13 14.81
CA LEU A 198 20.81 20.39 15.54
C LEU A 198 21.89 21.32 16.09
N LEU A 199 22.30 22.35 15.35
CA LEU A 199 23.24 23.38 15.81
C LEU A 199 22.74 24.06 17.09
N GLN A 200 21.46 24.44 17.11
CA GLN A 200 20.88 25.16 18.24
C GLN A 200 20.66 24.26 19.48
N ASN A 201 20.60 22.95 19.28
CA ASN A 201 20.43 21.97 20.35
C ASN A 201 21.73 21.23 20.72
N GLN A 202 22.88 21.67 20.18
CA GLN A 202 24.16 21.00 20.39
C GLN A 202 24.55 20.94 21.89
N PRO A 203 25.07 19.79 22.37
CA PRO A 203 25.65 19.70 23.70
C PRO A 203 26.87 20.65 23.82
N ARG A 204 26.88 21.54 24.82
CA ARG A 204 27.97 22.52 25.07
C ARG A 204 29.37 21.91 25.26
N ARG A 205 29.47 20.58 25.36
CA ARG A 205 30.73 19.85 25.60
C ARG A 205 31.47 19.43 24.33
N GLN A 206 30.84 19.53 23.16
CA GLN A 206 31.47 19.18 21.89
C GLN A 206 31.93 20.43 21.15
N GLY A 207 33.15 20.40 20.59
CA GLY A 207 33.66 21.48 19.74
C GLY A 207 32.88 21.59 18.43
N LYS A 208 32.68 22.81 17.92
CA LYS A 208 31.95 23.07 16.67
C LYS A 208 32.53 22.30 15.47
N ALA A 209 33.85 22.12 15.44
CA ALA A 209 34.54 21.35 14.40
C ALA A 209 34.14 19.86 14.39
N VAL A 210 34.02 19.24 15.57
CA VAL A 210 33.61 17.83 15.70
C VAL A 210 32.16 17.66 15.26
N TRP A 211 31.29 18.62 15.59
CA TRP A 211 29.90 18.60 15.13
C TRP A 211 29.79 18.76 13.61
N LEU A 212 30.55 19.69 13.02
CA LEU A 212 30.58 19.88 11.56
C LEU A 212 31.03 18.60 10.85
N LEU A 213 32.07 17.93 11.36
CA LEU A 213 32.56 16.67 10.81
C LEU A 213 31.49 15.57 10.83
N TRP A 214 30.82 15.36 11.97
CA TRP A 214 29.75 14.35 12.07
C TRP A 214 28.52 14.71 11.26
N PHE A 215 28.17 15.99 11.19
CA PHE A 215 27.06 16.47 10.37
C PHE A 215 27.35 16.27 8.88
N SER A 216 28.54 16.65 8.40
CA SER A 216 28.97 16.41 7.02
C SER A 216 29.01 14.92 6.67
N LEU A 217 29.48 14.06 7.59
CA LEU A 217 29.44 12.62 7.40
C LEU A 217 28.00 12.10 7.30
N ALA A 218 27.09 12.56 8.17
CA ALA A 218 25.68 12.18 8.15
C ALA A 218 24.99 12.65 6.85
N VAL A 219 25.31 13.84 6.36
CA VAL A 219 24.82 14.36 5.07
C VAL A 219 25.35 13.52 3.91
N GLY A 220 26.64 13.17 3.91
CA GLY A 220 27.23 12.29 2.88
C GLY A 220 26.60 10.90 2.85
N LEU A 221 26.43 10.27 4.02
CA LEU A 221 25.75 8.98 4.15
C LEU A 221 24.26 9.08 3.79
N GLY A 222 23.58 10.18 4.14
CA GLY A 222 22.19 10.42 3.79
C GLY A 222 21.99 10.60 2.28
N TYR A 223 22.88 11.34 1.62
CA TYR A 223 22.86 11.52 0.18
C TYR A 223 23.16 10.21 -0.56
N GLY A 224 24.21 9.48 -0.13
CA GLY A 224 24.53 8.16 -0.66
C GLY A 224 23.40 7.16 -0.44
N GLY A 225 22.76 7.20 0.73
CA GLY A 225 21.58 6.41 1.05
C GLY A 225 20.36 6.77 0.19
N GLN A 226 20.12 8.05 -0.10
CA GLN A 226 19.06 8.48 -1.01
C GLN A 226 19.31 8.03 -2.45
N LEU A 227 20.55 8.15 -2.95
CA LEU A 227 20.93 7.65 -4.26
C LEU A 227 20.78 6.12 -4.31
N GLY A 228 21.19 5.43 -3.24
CA GLY A 228 21.01 3.99 -3.08
C GLY A 228 19.54 3.58 -3.03
N LEU A 229 18.69 4.31 -2.30
CA LEU A 229 17.24 4.11 -2.24
C LEU A 229 16.55 4.44 -3.55
N LYS A 230 17.00 5.46 -4.29
CA LYS A 230 16.49 5.76 -5.63
C LYS A 230 16.91 4.69 -6.62
N SER A 231 18.15 4.20 -6.54
CA SER A 231 18.64 3.10 -7.36
C SER A 231 17.97 1.78 -6.98
N LEU A 232 17.68 1.56 -5.69
CA LEU A 232 16.98 0.40 -5.18
C LEU A 232 15.50 0.49 -5.51
N GLN A 233 14.88 1.67 -5.43
CA GLN A 233 13.51 1.91 -5.88
C GLN A 233 13.42 1.74 -7.38
N SER A 234 14.35 2.27 -8.18
CA SER A 234 14.35 2.02 -9.62
C SER A 234 14.68 0.57 -9.95
N ALA A 235 15.52 -0.11 -9.17
CA ALA A 235 15.79 -1.54 -9.33
C ALA A 235 14.62 -2.40 -8.85
N LEU A 236 13.89 -1.98 -7.80
CA LEU A 236 12.69 -2.61 -7.28
C LEU A 236 11.48 -2.28 -8.14
N GLU A 237 11.43 -1.13 -8.79
CA GLU A 237 10.42 -0.74 -9.78
C GLU A 237 10.76 -1.43 -11.09
N ALA A 238 12.02 -1.54 -11.50
CA ALA A 238 12.40 -2.36 -12.65
C ALA A 238 12.19 -3.83 -12.37
N TRP A 239 12.45 -4.31 -11.15
CA TRP A 239 12.17 -5.68 -10.72
C TRP A 239 10.69 -5.91 -10.49
N ALA A 240 9.94 -4.93 -9.94
CA ALA A 240 8.50 -5.02 -9.77
C ALA A 240 7.80 -4.87 -11.11
N VAL A 241 8.31 -4.05 -12.03
CA VAL A 241 7.87 -3.99 -13.42
C VAL A 241 8.23 -5.31 -14.07
N ASP A 242 9.45 -5.82 -14.05
CA ASP A 242 9.78 -7.16 -14.57
C ASP A 242 8.93 -8.29 -13.93
N TRP A 243 8.57 -8.16 -12.65
CA TRP A 243 7.71 -9.06 -11.87
C TRP A 243 6.19 -8.84 -12.09
N LEU A 244 5.75 -7.65 -12.51
CA LEU A 244 4.34 -7.25 -12.76
C LEU A 244 3.99 -7.10 -14.24
N SER A 245 4.98 -6.89 -15.09
CA SER A 245 4.98 -6.59 -16.52
C SER A 245 5.46 -7.79 -17.34
N GLY A 246 5.27 -9.00 -16.81
CA GLY A 246 5.20 -10.19 -17.67
C GLY A 246 4.11 -10.07 -18.76
N SER A 247 3.30 -8.99 -18.77
CA SER A 247 2.18 -8.77 -19.68
C SER A 247 2.48 -8.02 -20.97
N ASP A 248 3.69 -7.52 -21.20
CA ASP A 248 4.01 -6.97 -22.53
C ASP A 248 4.58 -8.08 -23.40
N THR A 249 3.65 -8.85 -23.96
CA THR A 249 3.89 -9.71 -25.12
C THR A 249 4.59 -8.86 -26.19
N ASP A 250 5.90 -9.02 -26.37
CA ASP A 250 6.63 -8.31 -27.42
C ASP A 250 6.03 -8.72 -28.77
N PRO A 251 5.42 -7.78 -29.52
CA PRO A 251 4.67 -8.09 -30.72
C PRO A 251 5.51 -8.67 -31.87
N PHE A 252 6.83 -8.58 -31.76
CA PHE A 252 7.77 -9.14 -32.74
C PHE A 252 8.46 -10.41 -32.23
N LYS A 253 8.39 -10.69 -30.92
CA LYS A 253 9.10 -11.82 -30.29
C LYS A 253 8.30 -12.43 -29.13
N ALA A 254 7.86 -13.66 -29.31
CA ALA A 254 7.54 -14.53 -28.19
C ALA A 254 8.79 -15.32 -27.80
N ARG A 255 9.31 -15.06 -26.60
CA ARG A 255 10.07 -16.10 -25.89
C ARG A 255 9.04 -17.07 -25.37
N THR A 256 8.92 -18.24 -26.00
CA THR A 256 8.22 -19.34 -25.37
C THR A 256 9.00 -19.74 -24.13
N ALA A 257 8.35 -19.71 -22.97
CA ALA A 257 8.86 -20.17 -21.67
C ALA A 257 8.99 -21.72 -21.65
N ILE A 258 9.40 -22.33 -22.76
CA ILE A 258 9.73 -23.75 -22.85
C ILE A 258 11.00 -23.97 -22.01
N GLY A 259 10.77 -24.34 -20.75
CA GLY A 259 11.79 -24.55 -19.73
C GLY A 259 11.60 -23.72 -18.46
N GLU A 260 10.62 -22.80 -18.42
CA GLU A 260 10.35 -21.88 -17.31
C GLU A 260 8.85 -21.77 -17.01
N VAL A 261 8.47 -21.59 -15.75
CA VAL A 261 7.09 -21.24 -15.39
C VAL A 261 6.97 -19.73 -15.48
N GLY A 262 6.23 -19.23 -16.47
CA GLY A 262 5.96 -17.79 -16.58
C GLY A 262 5.24 -17.27 -15.34
N GLN A 263 5.75 -16.23 -14.69
CA GLN A 263 5.15 -15.61 -13.49
C GLN A 263 3.69 -15.17 -13.73
N LEU A 264 3.36 -14.88 -14.99
CA LEU A 264 2.02 -14.50 -15.41
C LEU A 264 0.98 -15.59 -15.11
N LYS A 265 1.34 -16.87 -15.21
CA LYS A 265 0.47 -18.03 -14.92
C LYS A 265 0.09 -18.17 -13.44
N LEU A 266 0.79 -17.49 -12.53
CA LEU A 266 0.53 -17.53 -11.08
C LEU A 266 -0.21 -16.28 -10.56
N SER A 267 -0.47 -15.29 -11.42
CA SER A 267 -1.02 -14.00 -10.98
C SER A 267 -2.54 -13.95 -11.10
N GLY A 268 -3.21 -13.70 -9.96
CA GLY A 268 -4.66 -13.45 -9.89
C GLY A 268 -5.09 -12.04 -10.32
N LYS A 269 -4.16 -11.19 -10.80
CA LYS A 269 -4.44 -9.80 -11.24
C LYS A 269 -5.43 -9.81 -12.41
N ILE A 270 -6.54 -9.08 -12.27
CA ILE A 270 -7.50 -8.87 -13.36
C ILE A 270 -6.93 -7.85 -14.33
N ILE A 271 -6.67 -8.28 -15.56
CA ILE A 271 -6.11 -7.43 -16.63
C ILE A 271 -7.21 -6.87 -17.54
N MET A 272 -8.32 -7.60 -17.72
CA MET A 272 -9.43 -7.19 -18.57
C MET A 272 -10.76 -7.65 -17.99
N ARG A 273 -11.80 -6.86 -18.23
CA ARG A 273 -13.18 -7.21 -17.92
C ARG A 273 -14.00 -7.16 -19.19
N ILE A 274 -14.74 -8.23 -19.47
CA ILE A 274 -15.53 -8.37 -20.69
C ILE A 274 -16.99 -8.49 -20.30
N SER A 275 -17.80 -7.54 -20.74
CA SER A 275 -19.26 -7.63 -20.66
C SER A 275 -19.81 -8.11 -21.99
N SER A 276 -20.74 -9.06 -21.95
CA SER A 276 -21.49 -9.55 -23.09
C SER A 276 -22.97 -9.49 -22.74
N GLU A 277 -23.83 -9.19 -23.70
CA GLU A 277 -25.29 -9.18 -23.50
C GLU A 277 -25.83 -10.60 -23.37
N GLN A 278 -25.18 -11.55 -24.04
CA GLN A 278 -25.48 -12.97 -23.97
C GLN A 278 -24.41 -13.70 -23.15
N ARG A 279 -24.82 -14.74 -22.42
CA ARG A 279 -23.87 -15.62 -21.74
C ARG A 279 -23.09 -16.41 -22.79
N LEU A 280 -21.77 -16.40 -22.69
CA LEU A 280 -20.90 -17.17 -23.55
C LEU A 280 -20.99 -18.63 -23.11
N ASN A 281 -21.40 -19.52 -24.01
CA ASN A 281 -21.59 -20.94 -23.73
C ASN A 281 -20.27 -21.73 -23.77
N ALA A 282 -19.18 -21.11 -24.24
CA ALA A 282 -17.87 -21.74 -24.42
C ALA A 282 -16.74 -20.80 -23.98
N THR A 283 -15.57 -21.37 -23.71
CA THR A 283 -14.33 -20.63 -23.45
C THR A 283 -14.00 -19.77 -24.67
N LEU A 284 -13.98 -18.46 -24.48
CA LEU A 284 -13.65 -17.52 -25.54
C LEU A 284 -12.13 -17.32 -25.59
N LEU A 285 -11.52 -17.68 -26.74
CA LEU A 285 -10.12 -17.41 -27.01
C LEU A 285 -9.96 -16.01 -27.62
N LEU A 286 -9.16 -15.18 -26.96
CA LEU A 286 -8.84 -13.83 -27.39
C LEU A 286 -7.39 -13.78 -27.83
N LYS A 287 -7.17 -13.78 -29.14
CA LYS A 287 -5.87 -13.68 -29.78
C LYS A 287 -5.26 -12.30 -29.54
N GLU A 288 -4.11 -12.25 -28.87
CA GLU A 288 -3.35 -11.02 -28.68
C GLU A 288 -2.22 -10.90 -29.72
N ALA A 289 -1.48 -11.99 -30.00
CA ALA A 289 -0.41 -12.01 -30.99
C ALA A 289 -0.24 -13.39 -31.64
N ALA A 290 0.33 -13.42 -32.85
CA ALA A 290 0.71 -14.65 -33.54
C ALA A 290 2.13 -14.57 -34.10
N TYR A 291 2.77 -15.73 -34.24
CA TYR A 291 4.17 -15.91 -34.60
C TYR A 291 4.31 -17.04 -35.60
N ASP A 292 5.05 -16.79 -36.67
CA ASP A 292 5.16 -17.70 -37.81
C ASP A 292 6.59 -18.18 -38.11
N HIS A 293 7.60 -17.65 -37.41
CA HIS A 293 8.98 -18.11 -37.53
C HIS A 293 9.43 -18.80 -36.25
N TYR A 294 10.13 -19.92 -36.36
CA TYR A 294 10.69 -20.66 -35.23
C TYR A 294 12.19 -20.87 -35.44
N ASP A 295 13.01 -20.35 -34.52
CA ASP A 295 14.48 -20.38 -34.62
C ASP A 295 15.13 -21.55 -33.88
N GLY A 296 14.33 -22.40 -33.21
CA GLY A 296 14.80 -23.52 -32.38
C GLY A 296 14.56 -23.32 -30.88
N GLU A 297 14.36 -22.08 -30.44
CA GLU A 297 14.07 -21.75 -29.04
C GLU A 297 12.91 -20.75 -28.91
N ASN A 298 12.82 -19.79 -29.84
CA ASN A 298 11.88 -18.69 -29.82
C ASN A 298 10.92 -18.76 -31.01
N TRP A 299 9.75 -18.15 -30.81
CA TRP A 299 8.78 -17.88 -31.86
C TRP A 299 8.80 -16.38 -32.20
N LEU A 300 9.01 -16.07 -33.46
CA LEU A 300 9.20 -14.70 -33.95
C LEU A 300 8.13 -14.35 -34.99
N ALA A 301 7.74 -13.07 -35.00
CA ALA A 301 6.90 -12.49 -36.03
C ALA A 301 7.80 -11.62 -36.93
N TYR A 302 8.44 -12.26 -37.92
CA TYR A 302 9.42 -11.58 -38.77
C TYR A 302 9.34 -11.99 -40.25
N PRO A 303 9.39 -11.04 -41.20
CA PRO A 303 9.10 -9.61 -41.02
C PRO A 303 7.59 -9.41 -40.85
N ALA A 304 7.14 -8.73 -39.79
CA ALA A 304 5.71 -8.47 -39.55
C ALA A 304 5.46 -7.00 -39.15
N PRO A 305 5.74 -6.03 -40.03
CA PRO A 305 5.53 -4.61 -39.72
C PRO A 305 4.05 -4.32 -39.40
N PHE A 306 3.84 -3.30 -38.56
CA PHE A 306 2.51 -2.80 -38.22
C PHE A 306 2.14 -1.65 -39.15
N GLU A 307 1.14 -1.89 -40.00
CA GLU A 307 0.61 -0.89 -40.91
C GLU A 307 -0.68 -0.28 -40.34
N PRO A 308 -0.98 1.01 -40.63
CA PRO A 308 -2.27 1.60 -40.27
C PRO A 308 -3.42 0.74 -40.78
N TYR A 309 -4.40 0.48 -39.92
CA TYR A 309 -5.52 -0.40 -40.22
C TYR A 309 -6.83 0.29 -39.87
N GLN A 310 -7.74 0.31 -40.84
CA GLN A 310 -9.09 0.80 -40.61
C GLN A 310 -9.91 -0.32 -39.96
N ALA A 311 -10.48 -0.02 -38.80
CA ALA A 311 -11.33 -0.97 -38.10
C ALA A 311 -12.52 -1.38 -39.00
N PRO A 312 -12.97 -2.65 -38.93
CA PRO A 312 -14.25 -3.07 -39.51
C PRO A 312 -15.39 -2.17 -38.98
N GLY A 313 -16.46 -2.00 -39.77
CA GLY A 313 -17.55 -1.07 -39.48
C GLY A 313 -18.21 -1.26 -38.11
N SER A 314 -19.05 -0.32 -37.69
CA SER A 314 -19.76 -0.39 -36.41
C SER A 314 -20.91 -1.41 -36.44
N ASP A 315 -21.15 -2.08 -35.31
CA ASP A 315 -22.37 -2.85 -35.03
C ASP A 315 -22.65 -4.09 -35.93
N GLN A 316 -21.58 -4.76 -36.37
CA GLN A 316 -21.65 -6.03 -37.09
C GLN A 316 -21.18 -7.21 -36.22
N GLY A 317 -21.71 -8.41 -36.45
CA GLY A 317 -21.36 -9.64 -35.73
C GLY A 317 -22.46 -10.11 -34.77
N THR A 318 -22.59 -11.43 -34.64
CA THR A 318 -23.65 -12.09 -33.86
C THR A 318 -23.50 -11.88 -32.35
N VAL A 319 -22.26 -11.78 -31.85
CA VAL A 319 -21.98 -11.61 -30.43
C VAL A 319 -21.23 -10.30 -30.20
N GLN A 320 -21.82 -9.43 -29.37
CA GLN A 320 -21.26 -8.12 -29.00
C GLN A 320 -20.57 -8.19 -27.63
N LEU A 321 -19.32 -7.75 -27.59
CA LEU A 321 -18.48 -7.71 -26.40
C LEU A 321 -18.05 -6.27 -26.12
N ARG A 322 -18.09 -5.86 -24.85
CA ARG A 322 -17.46 -4.62 -24.40
C ARG A 322 -16.32 -4.98 -23.47
N VAL A 323 -15.14 -4.45 -23.76
CA VAL A 323 -13.93 -4.72 -23.01
C VAL A 323 -13.49 -3.47 -22.29
N LEU A 324 -13.16 -3.63 -21.01
CA LEU A 324 -12.54 -2.63 -20.16
C LEU A 324 -11.15 -3.13 -19.75
N ARG A 325 -10.12 -2.38 -20.13
CA ARG A 325 -8.71 -2.63 -19.80
C ARG A 325 -8.07 -1.35 -19.24
N ILE A 326 -7.16 -1.49 -18.29
CA ILE A 326 -6.32 -0.39 -17.79
C ILE A 326 -4.91 -0.68 -18.32
N PRO A 327 -4.51 -0.07 -19.45
CA PRO A 327 -3.18 -0.28 -20.02
C PRO A 327 -2.12 0.43 -19.19
N GLU A 328 -0.93 -0.18 -19.08
CA GLU A 328 0.20 0.40 -18.35
C GLU A 328 0.98 1.39 -19.23
N GLN A 329 0.85 1.29 -20.56
CA GLN A 329 1.55 2.10 -21.55
C GLN A 329 0.59 2.79 -22.52
N ARG A 330 1.11 3.78 -23.26
CA ARG A 330 0.39 4.48 -24.34
C ARG A 330 0.28 3.68 -25.64
N SER A 331 0.84 2.48 -25.70
CA SER A 331 0.60 1.50 -26.76
C SER A 331 0.21 0.16 -26.17
N ALA A 332 -0.78 -0.50 -26.74
CA ALA A 332 -1.25 -1.80 -26.26
C ALA A 332 -1.62 -2.71 -27.43
N LEU A 333 -1.36 -4.01 -27.29
CA LEU A 333 -1.97 -5.02 -28.15
C LEU A 333 -3.43 -5.20 -27.79
N LEU A 334 -4.26 -5.50 -28.78
CA LEU A 334 -5.69 -5.70 -28.62
C LEU A 334 -6.02 -7.19 -28.73
N PRO A 335 -6.38 -7.85 -27.62
CA PRO A 335 -6.91 -9.21 -27.66
C PRO A 335 -8.27 -9.22 -28.37
N ILE A 336 -8.37 -10.01 -29.44
CA ILE A 336 -9.57 -10.12 -30.27
C ILE A 336 -10.01 -11.57 -30.45
N PRO A 337 -11.32 -11.84 -30.54
CA PRO A 337 -11.82 -13.16 -30.91
C PRO A 337 -11.57 -13.44 -32.40
N PRO A 338 -11.55 -14.72 -32.81
CA PRO A 338 -11.64 -15.09 -34.22
C PRO A 338 -12.96 -14.60 -34.82
N GLY A 339 -12.96 -14.28 -36.12
CA GLY A 339 -14.18 -13.83 -36.82
C GLY A 339 -14.63 -12.40 -36.47
N LEU A 340 -13.71 -11.53 -36.06
CA LEU A 340 -13.98 -10.10 -35.77
C LEU A 340 -14.68 -9.41 -36.96
N GLN A 341 -15.87 -8.83 -36.71
CA GLN A 341 -16.71 -8.15 -37.71
C GLN A 341 -16.87 -6.66 -37.45
N SER A 342 -16.82 -6.22 -36.19
CA SER A 342 -16.86 -4.81 -35.83
C SER A 342 -15.89 -4.50 -34.70
N LEU A 343 -15.32 -3.29 -34.71
CA LEU A 343 -14.43 -2.82 -33.66
C LEU A 343 -14.59 -1.31 -33.46
N GLU A 344 -15.17 -0.93 -32.32
CA GLU A 344 -15.32 0.46 -31.89
C GLU A 344 -14.23 0.82 -30.88
N LEU A 345 -13.41 1.82 -31.22
CA LEU A 345 -12.28 2.28 -30.42
C LEU A 345 -12.49 3.73 -29.93
N PRO A 346 -11.82 4.15 -28.85
CA PRO A 346 -11.85 5.54 -28.39
C PRO A 346 -11.37 6.52 -29.46
N ALA A 347 -11.93 7.73 -29.46
CA ALA A 347 -11.47 8.82 -30.31
C ALA A 347 -9.97 9.07 -30.12
N HIS A 348 -9.27 9.43 -31.22
CA HIS A 348 -7.83 9.71 -31.28
C HIS A 348 -6.89 8.51 -31.17
N SER A 349 -7.40 7.29 -30.99
CA SER A 349 -6.55 6.09 -31.00
C SER A 349 -6.17 5.67 -32.43
N VAL A 350 -4.90 5.31 -32.64
CA VAL A 350 -4.41 4.88 -33.96
C VAL A 350 -4.27 3.37 -33.97
N LEU A 351 -5.12 2.71 -34.78
CA LEU A 351 -5.11 1.27 -34.95
C LEU A 351 -4.11 0.86 -36.04
N GLN A 352 -3.30 -0.15 -35.72
CA GLN A 352 -2.37 -0.78 -36.65
C GLN A 352 -2.58 -2.30 -36.66
N ARG A 353 -2.31 -2.94 -37.79
CA ARG A 353 -2.42 -4.38 -37.97
C ARG A 353 -1.15 -4.91 -38.64
N ASN A 354 -0.68 -6.07 -38.19
CA ASN A 354 0.36 -6.81 -38.92
C ASN A 354 -0.25 -7.90 -39.81
N ARG A 355 0.56 -8.49 -40.70
CA ARG A 355 0.13 -9.56 -41.62
C ARG A 355 -0.37 -10.85 -40.93
N LEU A 356 -0.08 -11.05 -39.65
CA LEU A 356 -0.50 -12.21 -38.86
C LEU A 356 -1.85 -12.00 -38.15
N GLY A 357 -2.47 -10.83 -38.36
CA GLY A 357 -3.74 -10.46 -37.75
C GLY A 357 -3.61 -9.89 -36.33
N THR A 358 -2.41 -9.57 -35.88
CA THR A 358 -2.19 -8.91 -34.58
C THR A 358 -2.57 -7.44 -34.69
N LEU A 359 -3.38 -6.95 -33.75
CA LEU A 359 -3.81 -5.55 -33.68
C LEU A 359 -3.05 -4.82 -32.58
N LYS A 360 -2.51 -3.65 -32.92
CA LYS A 360 -1.81 -2.76 -32.01
C LYS A 360 -2.48 -1.39 -32.01
N LEU A 361 -2.78 -0.88 -30.82
CA LEU A 361 -3.32 0.45 -30.62
C LEU A 361 -2.20 1.37 -30.11
N ARG A 362 -2.10 2.57 -30.70
CA ARG A 362 -1.26 3.67 -30.19
C ARG A 362 -2.14 4.80 -29.67
N ASP A 363 -1.53 5.64 -28.81
CA ASP A 363 -2.18 6.76 -28.12
C ASP A 363 -3.36 6.29 -27.25
N VAL A 364 -3.12 5.19 -26.54
CA VAL A 364 -4.14 4.53 -25.73
C VAL A 364 -4.45 5.38 -24.48
N PRO A 365 -5.74 5.65 -24.19
CA PRO A 365 -6.11 6.35 -22.96
C PRO A 365 -5.81 5.50 -21.72
N PRO A 366 -5.61 6.11 -20.53
CA PRO A 366 -5.38 5.40 -19.27
C PRO A 366 -6.50 4.42 -18.89
N VAL A 367 -7.70 4.64 -19.42
CA VAL A 367 -8.82 3.71 -19.32
C VAL A 367 -9.27 3.36 -20.74
N LEU A 368 -8.91 2.17 -21.20
CA LEU A 368 -9.24 1.69 -22.52
C LEU A 368 -10.59 0.96 -22.48
N ARG A 369 -11.57 1.53 -23.17
CA ARG A 369 -12.88 0.91 -23.44
C ARG A 369 -13.03 0.71 -24.93
N TYR A 370 -13.34 -0.51 -25.35
CA TYR A 370 -13.63 -0.80 -26.75
C TYR A 370 -14.78 -1.79 -26.84
N ARG A 371 -15.51 -1.74 -27.96
CA ARG A 371 -16.54 -2.72 -28.28
C ARG A 371 -16.12 -3.51 -29.50
N MET A 372 -16.45 -4.78 -29.51
CA MET A 372 -16.16 -5.66 -30.62
C MET A 372 -17.31 -6.62 -30.85
N GLY A 373 -17.72 -6.74 -32.10
CA GLY A 373 -18.66 -7.74 -32.55
C GLY A 373 -17.94 -8.80 -33.36
N TYR A 374 -18.25 -10.07 -33.11
CA TYR A 374 -17.64 -11.20 -33.81
C TYR A 374 -18.68 -12.25 -34.16
N ASP A 375 -18.35 -13.06 -35.18
CA ASP A 375 -19.11 -14.23 -35.56
C ASP A 375 -18.21 -15.48 -35.51
N PRO A 376 -18.49 -16.43 -34.61
CA PRO A 376 -17.73 -17.69 -34.52
C PRO A 376 -17.71 -18.51 -35.81
N ALA A 377 -18.68 -18.34 -36.71
CA ALA A 377 -18.76 -19.09 -37.95
C ALA A 377 -17.77 -18.58 -39.02
N ILE A 378 -17.28 -17.35 -38.89
CA ILE A 378 -16.42 -16.72 -39.89
C ILE A 378 -14.97 -17.16 -39.68
N GLN A 379 -14.39 -17.75 -40.74
CA GLN A 379 -13.02 -18.24 -40.74
C GLN A 379 -12.06 -17.28 -41.46
N ASP A 380 -10.79 -17.31 -41.05
CA ASP A 380 -9.73 -16.50 -41.64
C ASP A 380 -9.14 -17.24 -42.86
N HIS A 381 -9.50 -16.79 -44.06
CA HIS A 381 -9.03 -17.36 -45.34
C HIS A 381 -7.72 -16.75 -45.85
N THR A 382 -6.99 -15.98 -45.03
CA THR A 382 -5.73 -15.37 -45.48
C THR A 382 -4.71 -16.45 -45.82
N PRO A 383 -4.12 -16.44 -47.03
CA PRO A 383 -3.15 -17.46 -47.42
C PRO A 383 -1.94 -17.50 -46.48
N PRO A 384 -1.41 -18.69 -46.16
CA PRO A 384 -0.29 -18.81 -45.25
C PRO A 384 0.99 -18.26 -45.88
N PRO A 385 1.84 -17.57 -45.10
CA PRO A 385 3.12 -17.08 -45.59
C PRO A 385 4.11 -18.24 -45.80
N PRO A 386 5.09 -18.14 -46.72
CA PRO A 386 6.04 -19.22 -47.01
C PRO A 386 6.79 -19.81 -45.80
N PRO A 387 7.15 -19.04 -44.74
CA PRO A 387 7.80 -19.58 -43.54
C PRO A 387 6.92 -20.51 -42.69
N ALA A 388 5.61 -20.58 -42.94
CA ALA A 388 4.66 -21.28 -42.09
C ALA A 388 4.83 -22.81 -42.04
N THR A 389 5.66 -23.40 -42.91
CA THR A 389 6.05 -24.83 -42.90
C THR A 389 7.54 -25.05 -42.58
N GLN A 390 8.32 -23.99 -42.40
CA GLN A 390 9.76 -24.09 -42.18
C GLN A 390 10.09 -24.59 -40.77
N LEU A 391 11.09 -25.47 -40.69
CA LEU A 391 11.61 -26.06 -39.46
C LEU A 391 13.15 -26.11 -39.51
N PRO A 392 13.86 -25.74 -38.42
CA PRO A 392 15.28 -26.01 -38.29
C PRO A 392 15.59 -27.52 -38.40
N LYS A 393 16.76 -27.86 -38.95
CA LYS A 393 17.18 -29.26 -39.17
C LYS A 393 17.15 -30.09 -37.87
N ALA A 394 17.63 -29.52 -36.76
CA ALA A 394 17.63 -30.17 -35.46
C ALA A 394 16.21 -30.49 -34.98
N THR A 395 15.28 -29.55 -35.12
CA THR A 395 13.87 -29.73 -34.77
C THR A 395 13.19 -30.77 -35.64
N ARG A 396 13.47 -30.79 -36.95
CA ARG A 396 12.95 -31.83 -37.84
C ARG A 396 13.43 -33.22 -37.44
N ALA A 397 14.72 -33.36 -37.10
CA ALA A 397 15.29 -34.61 -36.62
C ALA A 397 14.66 -35.05 -35.28
N LEU A 398 14.40 -34.09 -34.38
CA LEU A 398 13.72 -34.34 -33.12
C LEU A 398 12.32 -34.91 -33.32
N LEU A 399 11.54 -34.40 -34.30
CA LEU A 399 10.14 -34.78 -34.51
C LEU A 399 9.97 -36.04 -35.38
N ALA A 400 10.98 -36.40 -36.19
CA ALA A 400 10.90 -37.51 -37.13
C ALA A 400 10.45 -38.87 -36.53
N PRO A 401 10.78 -39.24 -35.28
CA PRO A 401 10.22 -40.44 -34.66
C PRO A 401 8.70 -40.37 -34.46
N LEU A 402 8.17 -39.22 -34.02
CA LEU A 402 6.73 -39.04 -33.80
C LEU A 402 5.97 -38.96 -35.13
N VAL A 403 6.53 -38.26 -36.12
CA VAL A 403 5.96 -38.17 -37.48
C VAL A 403 5.78 -39.57 -38.08
N ARG A 404 6.81 -40.43 -37.96
CA ARG A 404 6.75 -41.82 -38.43
C ARG A 404 5.80 -42.68 -37.60
N GLN A 405 5.86 -42.57 -36.26
CA GLN A 405 4.99 -43.35 -35.37
C GLN A 405 3.50 -43.07 -35.59
N LEU A 406 3.15 -41.82 -35.92
CA LEU A 406 1.77 -41.40 -36.16
C LEU A 406 1.37 -41.48 -37.64
N GLU A 407 2.30 -41.88 -38.51
CA GLU A 407 2.12 -41.95 -39.97
C GLU A 407 1.60 -40.64 -40.58
N LEU A 408 2.10 -39.49 -40.09
CA LEU A 408 1.54 -38.18 -40.49
C LEU A 408 1.74 -37.87 -41.98
N GLU A 409 2.78 -38.43 -42.60
CA GLU A 409 3.12 -38.20 -44.02
C GLU A 409 2.09 -38.83 -44.99
N HIS A 410 1.30 -39.80 -44.54
CA HIS A 410 0.30 -40.51 -45.35
C HIS A 410 -1.14 -40.06 -45.09
N LYS A 411 -1.32 -39.03 -44.24
CA LYS A 411 -2.64 -38.55 -43.80
C LYS A 411 -3.03 -37.25 -44.48
N THR A 412 -4.33 -37.01 -44.57
CA THR A 412 -4.84 -35.70 -44.99
C THR A 412 -4.58 -34.66 -43.90
N ALA A 413 -4.56 -33.36 -44.25
CA ALA A 413 -4.27 -32.32 -43.27
C ALA A 413 -5.24 -32.31 -42.05
N PRO A 414 -6.56 -32.51 -42.22
CA PRO A 414 -7.48 -32.71 -41.10
C PRO A 414 -7.17 -33.95 -40.25
N ASP A 415 -6.81 -35.08 -40.89
CA ASP A 415 -6.50 -36.33 -40.19
C ASP A 415 -5.19 -36.22 -39.38
N VAL A 416 -4.21 -35.45 -39.88
CA VAL A 416 -3.00 -35.11 -39.13
C VAL A 416 -3.36 -34.30 -37.89
N ALA A 417 -4.16 -33.24 -38.02
CA ALA A 417 -4.59 -32.41 -36.89
C ALA A 417 -5.35 -33.25 -35.83
N ALA A 418 -6.26 -34.13 -36.27
CA ALA A 418 -6.99 -35.04 -35.40
C ALA A 418 -6.07 -36.05 -34.70
N SER A 419 -5.09 -36.62 -35.40
CA SER A 419 -4.11 -37.56 -34.84
C SER A 419 -3.26 -36.91 -33.75
N ILE A 420 -2.82 -35.67 -33.98
CA ILE A 420 -2.05 -34.89 -33.01
C ILE A 420 -2.91 -34.56 -31.77
N ALA A 421 -4.16 -34.14 -31.97
CA ALA A 421 -5.09 -33.87 -30.88
C ALA A 421 -5.34 -35.11 -30.01
N GLN A 422 -5.56 -36.27 -30.64
CA GLN A 422 -5.74 -37.55 -29.93
C GLN A 422 -4.49 -37.98 -29.15
N LEU A 423 -3.29 -37.79 -29.72
CA LEU A 423 -2.03 -38.05 -29.02
C LEU A 423 -1.95 -37.26 -27.71
N PHE A 424 -2.15 -35.94 -27.78
CA PHE A 424 -2.05 -35.08 -26.60
C PHE A 424 -3.16 -35.35 -25.57
N ALA A 425 -4.37 -35.66 -26.03
CA ALA A 425 -5.48 -35.99 -25.14
C ALA A 425 -5.26 -37.33 -24.39
N ARG A 426 -4.62 -38.31 -25.03
CA ARG A 426 -4.44 -39.65 -24.46
C ARG A 426 -3.17 -39.77 -23.59
N ASP A 427 -2.05 -39.26 -24.09
CA ASP A 427 -0.73 -39.61 -23.57
C ASP A 427 -0.06 -38.49 -22.76
N TYR A 428 -0.66 -37.29 -22.69
CA TYR A 428 -0.05 -36.10 -22.06
C TYR A 428 -0.94 -35.47 -20.99
N ALA A 429 -0.31 -34.83 -20.00
CA ALA A 429 -0.98 -34.16 -18.87
C ALA A 429 -0.63 -32.66 -18.78
N TYR A 430 -1.54 -31.86 -18.23
CA TYR A 430 -1.25 -30.46 -17.93
C TYR A 430 -0.47 -30.35 -16.61
N SER A 431 0.61 -29.56 -16.59
CA SER A 431 1.35 -29.24 -15.37
C SER A 431 2.01 -27.87 -15.45
N LEU A 432 1.77 -27.05 -14.43
CA LEU A 432 2.47 -25.78 -14.22
C LEU A 432 3.86 -25.97 -13.58
N TYR A 433 4.12 -27.09 -12.90
CA TYR A 433 5.41 -27.35 -12.27
C TYR A 433 6.21 -28.38 -13.06
N LEU A 434 7.41 -27.98 -13.49
CA LEU A 434 8.25 -28.75 -14.40
C LEU A 434 9.65 -29.05 -13.84
N GLY A 435 9.90 -28.84 -12.54
CA GLY A 435 11.19 -29.14 -11.91
C GLY A 435 12.36 -28.32 -12.50
N ASP A 436 13.57 -28.88 -12.51
CA ASP A 436 14.79 -28.16 -12.89
C ASP A 436 14.78 -27.62 -14.33
N LYS A 437 15.28 -26.39 -14.47
CA LYS A 437 15.35 -25.65 -15.74
C LYS A 437 16.19 -26.40 -16.77
N ARG A 438 15.61 -26.69 -17.93
CA ARG A 438 16.30 -27.07 -19.17
C ARG A 438 15.86 -26.09 -20.24
N GLY A 439 16.78 -25.50 -21.00
CA GLY A 439 16.44 -24.53 -22.04
C GLY A 439 16.00 -25.19 -23.36
N GLY A 440 15.10 -24.52 -24.09
CA GLY A 440 14.90 -24.68 -25.54
C GLY A 440 14.55 -26.08 -26.02
N SER A 441 15.25 -26.54 -27.07
CA SER A 441 15.03 -27.84 -27.74
C SER A 441 15.13 -29.04 -26.79
N GLY A 442 15.95 -28.96 -25.74
CA GLY A 442 16.06 -29.99 -24.71
C GLY A 442 14.79 -30.13 -23.87
N ALA A 443 14.12 -29.01 -23.55
CA ALA A 443 12.85 -29.04 -22.85
C ALA A 443 11.69 -29.52 -23.73
N MET A 444 11.67 -29.16 -25.03
CA MET A 444 10.70 -29.72 -25.98
C MET A 444 10.87 -31.24 -26.15
N ALA A 445 12.11 -31.73 -26.26
CA ALA A 445 12.39 -33.17 -26.33
C ALA A 445 11.96 -33.91 -25.06
N ASP A 446 12.23 -33.32 -23.89
CA ASP A 446 11.84 -33.87 -22.59
C ASP A 446 10.31 -33.94 -22.45
N PHE A 447 9.59 -32.91 -22.90
CA PHE A 447 8.13 -32.90 -22.96
C PHE A 447 7.59 -34.02 -23.87
N LEU A 448 8.07 -34.10 -25.12
CA LEU A 448 7.57 -35.05 -26.12
C LEU A 448 7.82 -36.53 -25.77
N TYR A 449 8.98 -36.83 -25.20
CA TYR A 449 9.43 -38.23 -25.08
C TYR A 449 9.49 -38.77 -23.66
N ARG A 450 9.70 -37.91 -22.65
CA ARG A 450 10.01 -38.35 -21.28
C ARG A 450 8.93 -37.97 -20.28
N ARG A 451 8.72 -36.66 -20.07
CA ARG A 451 7.78 -36.16 -19.05
C ARG A 451 6.33 -36.30 -19.47
N LYS A 452 6.03 -36.06 -20.76
CA LYS A 452 4.67 -35.98 -21.30
C LYS A 452 3.73 -35.10 -20.47
N ALA A 453 4.28 -34.07 -19.84
CA ALA A 453 3.52 -33.11 -19.03
C ALA A 453 4.10 -31.71 -19.20
N GLY A 454 3.24 -30.70 -19.37
CA GLY A 454 3.62 -29.32 -19.68
C GLY A 454 2.48 -28.33 -19.51
N HIS A 455 2.76 -27.03 -19.60
CA HIS A 455 1.72 -25.99 -19.69
C HIS A 455 1.40 -25.66 -21.15
N CYS A 456 0.43 -24.75 -21.37
CA CYS A 456 -0.15 -24.44 -22.68
C CYS A 456 0.89 -24.15 -23.79
N GLU A 457 2.01 -23.52 -23.46
CA GLU A 457 3.05 -23.20 -24.45
C GLU A 457 3.77 -24.44 -25.01
N TYR A 458 3.93 -25.50 -24.21
CA TYR A 458 4.48 -26.78 -24.68
C TYR A 458 3.53 -27.44 -25.66
N PHE A 459 2.23 -27.50 -25.33
CA PHE A 459 1.21 -28.08 -26.19
C PHE A 459 1.06 -27.30 -27.50
N ALA A 460 0.96 -25.98 -27.42
CA ALA A 460 0.87 -25.09 -28.58
C ALA A 460 2.11 -25.18 -29.48
N GLY A 461 3.30 -25.11 -28.89
CA GLY A 461 4.57 -25.23 -29.61
C GLY A 461 4.72 -26.61 -30.27
N ALA A 462 4.52 -27.69 -29.53
CA ALA A 462 4.62 -29.05 -30.06
C ALA A 462 3.60 -29.32 -31.17
N THR A 463 2.36 -28.85 -31.01
CA THR A 463 1.31 -28.95 -32.04
C THR A 463 1.73 -28.21 -33.31
N ALA A 464 2.14 -26.95 -33.19
CA ALA A 464 2.56 -26.15 -34.34
C ALA A 464 3.74 -26.83 -35.08
N LEU A 465 4.74 -27.33 -34.33
CA LEU A 465 5.91 -27.97 -34.91
C LEU A 465 5.59 -29.32 -35.59
N LEU A 466 4.75 -30.17 -34.99
CA LEU A 466 4.33 -31.44 -35.60
C LEU A 466 3.53 -31.21 -36.90
N LEU A 467 2.66 -30.21 -36.93
CA LEU A 467 1.95 -29.80 -38.15
C LEU A 467 2.91 -29.37 -39.25
N ARG A 468 3.92 -28.54 -38.92
CA ARG A 468 4.96 -28.15 -39.89
C ARG A 468 5.77 -29.32 -40.37
N ALA A 469 6.05 -30.30 -39.51
CA ALA A 469 6.79 -31.50 -39.88
C ALA A 469 6.00 -32.36 -40.87
N ALA A 470 4.67 -32.34 -40.80
CA ALA A 470 3.77 -32.94 -41.78
C ALA A 470 3.47 -32.06 -43.01
N GLY A 471 4.15 -30.91 -43.16
CA GLY A 471 3.97 -30.01 -44.30
C GLY A 471 2.73 -29.11 -44.23
N ILE A 472 2.04 -29.08 -43.09
CA ILE A 472 0.85 -28.24 -42.89
C ILE A 472 1.28 -26.85 -42.38
N PRO A 473 0.88 -25.75 -43.04
CA PRO A 473 1.18 -24.42 -42.54
C PRO A 473 0.55 -24.18 -41.17
N SER A 474 1.36 -23.80 -40.19
CA SER A 474 0.89 -23.52 -38.83
C SER A 474 1.55 -22.28 -38.24
N ARG A 475 0.92 -21.67 -37.22
CA ARG A 475 1.47 -20.54 -36.47
C ARG A 475 1.21 -20.70 -34.98
N TYR A 476 2.16 -20.23 -34.17
CA TYR A 476 2.04 -20.18 -32.71
C TYR A 476 1.29 -18.91 -32.31
N VAL A 477 0.33 -19.01 -31.41
CA VAL A 477 -0.56 -17.91 -31.02
C VAL A 477 -0.58 -17.79 -29.51
N VAL A 478 -0.58 -16.54 -29.04
CA VAL A 478 -0.72 -16.20 -27.62
C VAL A 478 -1.85 -15.20 -27.44
N GLY A 479 -2.45 -15.24 -26.27
CA GLY A 479 -3.53 -14.36 -25.90
C GLY A 479 -4.11 -14.74 -24.55
N TYR A 480 -5.42 -14.64 -24.43
CA TYR A 480 -6.12 -14.90 -23.16
C TYR A 480 -7.36 -15.74 -23.37
N THR A 481 -7.72 -16.52 -22.35
CA THR A 481 -9.03 -17.15 -22.28
C THR A 481 -9.99 -16.32 -21.42
N ALA A 482 -11.23 -16.17 -21.88
CA ALA A 482 -12.32 -15.60 -21.12
C ALA A 482 -13.33 -16.70 -20.80
N GLN A 483 -13.24 -17.23 -19.59
CA GLN A 483 -14.06 -18.34 -19.06
C GLN A 483 -14.60 -18.05 -17.66
N GLU A 484 -13.87 -17.28 -16.85
CA GLU A 484 -14.27 -16.95 -15.48
C GLU A 484 -15.36 -15.88 -15.50
N TYR A 485 -16.57 -16.25 -15.14
CA TYR A 485 -17.70 -15.34 -15.04
C TYR A 485 -17.94 -14.90 -13.59
N SER A 486 -18.00 -13.59 -13.36
CA SER A 486 -18.32 -12.99 -12.06
C SER A 486 -19.79 -12.56 -12.03
N PRO A 487 -20.66 -13.24 -11.24
CA PRO A 487 -22.05 -12.84 -11.08
C PRO A 487 -22.20 -11.46 -10.42
N ALA A 488 -21.29 -11.11 -9.50
CA ALA A 488 -21.33 -9.84 -8.75
C ALA A 488 -21.16 -8.62 -9.66
N SER A 489 -20.38 -8.75 -10.74
CA SER A 489 -20.11 -7.67 -11.69
C SER A 489 -20.71 -7.91 -13.08
N ASN A 490 -21.51 -8.97 -13.25
CA ASN A 490 -22.10 -9.41 -14.52
C ASN A 490 -21.11 -9.34 -15.70
N THR A 491 -19.89 -9.82 -15.49
CA THR A 491 -18.78 -9.70 -16.46
C THR A 491 -17.86 -10.91 -16.38
N TYR A 492 -17.21 -11.23 -17.49
CA TYR A 492 -16.10 -12.18 -17.54
C TYR A 492 -14.82 -11.50 -17.07
N LEU A 493 -14.15 -12.11 -16.11
CA LEU A 493 -12.89 -11.66 -15.56
C LEU A 493 -11.75 -12.35 -16.31
N VAL A 494 -10.93 -11.56 -16.99
CA VAL A 494 -9.70 -12.06 -17.60
C VAL A 494 -8.54 -11.66 -16.71
N ARG A 495 -7.85 -12.67 -16.18
CA ARG A 495 -6.72 -12.51 -15.28
C ARG A 495 -5.41 -12.78 -16.00
N ALA A 496 -4.32 -12.31 -15.42
CA ALA A 496 -2.97 -12.60 -15.88
C ALA A 496 -2.75 -14.11 -16.04
N ARG A 497 -3.20 -14.94 -15.08
CA ARG A 497 -3.13 -16.41 -15.18
C ARG A 497 -3.88 -17.02 -16.38
N HIS A 498 -4.92 -16.33 -16.89
CA HIS A 498 -5.68 -16.79 -18.05
C HIS A 498 -4.96 -16.53 -19.38
N ALA A 499 -3.72 -16.01 -19.36
CA ALA A 499 -2.94 -16.01 -20.58
C ALA A 499 -2.75 -17.43 -21.07
N HIS A 500 -2.87 -17.60 -22.37
CA HIS A 500 -2.94 -18.90 -22.98
C HIS A 500 -2.23 -18.90 -24.32
N ALA A 501 -1.74 -20.06 -24.69
CA ALA A 501 -1.08 -20.28 -25.97
C ALA A 501 -1.74 -21.45 -26.68
N TRP A 502 -1.93 -21.30 -27.98
CA TRP A 502 -2.48 -22.34 -28.85
C TRP A 502 -1.81 -22.31 -30.22
N SER A 503 -2.13 -23.27 -31.08
CA SER A 503 -1.69 -23.29 -32.47
C SER A 503 -2.84 -22.93 -33.39
N GLU A 504 -2.55 -22.27 -34.50
CA GLU A 504 -3.48 -22.16 -35.63
C GLU A 504 -2.89 -22.91 -36.83
N ALA A 505 -3.71 -23.65 -37.57
CA ALA A 505 -3.31 -24.43 -38.74
C ALA A 505 -4.13 -24.03 -39.96
N TYR A 506 -3.51 -23.97 -41.13
CA TYR A 506 -4.21 -23.68 -42.38
C TYR A 506 -4.76 -24.98 -42.97
N LEU A 507 -6.06 -25.22 -42.76
CA LEU A 507 -6.78 -26.44 -43.14
C LEU A 507 -7.97 -26.06 -44.04
N ASN A 508 -8.15 -26.80 -45.13
CA ASN A 508 -9.28 -26.61 -46.07
C ASN A 508 -9.46 -25.16 -46.56
N GLY A 509 -8.35 -24.43 -46.74
CA GLY A 509 -8.38 -23.03 -47.21
C GLY A 509 -8.68 -21.98 -46.13
N ALA A 510 -8.62 -22.32 -44.85
CA ALA A 510 -8.83 -21.40 -43.74
C ALA A 510 -7.90 -21.71 -42.55
N TRP A 511 -7.57 -20.67 -41.77
CA TRP A 511 -6.95 -20.82 -40.46
C TRP A 511 -7.96 -21.35 -39.45
N GLN A 512 -7.62 -22.46 -38.82
CA GLN A 512 -8.41 -23.10 -37.77
C GLN A 512 -7.61 -23.14 -36.47
N THR A 513 -8.28 -22.86 -35.35
CA THR A 513 -7.66 -22.90 -34.01
C THR A 513 -7.57 -24.34 -33.52
N LEU A 514 -6.37 -24.74 -33.09
CA LEU A 514 -6.07 -26.03 -32.49
C LEU A 514 -5.47 -25.80 -31.09
N ASP A 515 -6.33 -25.91 -30.08
CA ASP A 515 -5.93 -25.93 -28.68
C ASP A 515 -5.93 -27.37 -28.16
N ASN A 516 -4.74 -27.98 -28.11
CA ASN A 516 -4.55 -29.33 -27.61
C ASN A 516 -4.24 -29.38 -26.11
N THR A 517 -4.49 -28.29 -25.38
CA THR A 517 -4.32 -28.25 -23.92
C THR A 517 -5.48 -29.00 -23.24
N PRO A 518 -5.22 -29.91 -22.28
CA PRO A 518 -6.27 -30.73 -21.67
C PRO A 518 -7.40 -29.94 -21.00
N ALA A 519 -8.66 -30.12 -21.42
CA ALA A 519 -9.81 -29.25 -21.08
C ALA A 519 -10.02 -28.89 -19.58
N ARG A 520 -9.55 -29.70 -18.64
CA ARG A 520 -9.68 -29.46 -17.18
C ARG A 520 -8.73 -28.42 -16.60
N TRP A 521 -7.72 -27.98 -17.36
CA TRP A 521 -6.71 -27.03 -16.88
C TRP A 521 -7.30 -25.75 -16.26
N ALA A 522 -8.41 -25.28 -16.83
CA ALA A 522 -9.18 -24.11 -16.41
C ALA A 522 -9.76 -24.24 -14.99
N GLU A 523 -10.35 -25.41 -14.70
CA GLU A 523 -10.97 -25.71 -13.41
C GLU A 523 -9.90 -25.94 -12.34
N ASP A 524 -8.81 -26.61 -12.71
CA ASP A 524 -7.68 -26.91 -11.82
C ASP A 524 -6.96 -25.62 -11.40
N GLU A 525 -6.76 -24.66 -12.31
CA GLU A 525 -6.20 -23.34 -11.98
C GLU A 525 -7.14 -22.53 -11.06
N ALA A 526 -8.46 -22.58 -11.29
CA ALA A 526 -9.43 -21.87 -10.46
C ALA A 526 -9.51 -22.43 -9.02
N GLN A 527 -9.29 -23.74 -8.83
CA GLN A 527 -9.27 -24.36 -7.50
C GLN A 527 -8.09 -23.92 -6.63
N SER A 528 -7.03 -23.37 -7.25
CA SER A 528 -5.85 -22.86 -6.54
C SER A 528 -6.02 -21.44 -5.98
N ASP A 529 -7.22 -20.85 -6.09
CA ASP A 529 -7.48 -19.48 -5.67
C ASP A 529 -7.38 -19.29 -4.14
N PRO A 530 -6.72 -18.21 -3.66
CA PRO A 530 -6.70 -17.88 -2.24
C PRO A 530 -8.09 -17.60 -1.68
N TRP A 531 -8.32 -17.91 -0.41
CA TRP A 531 -9.61 -17.65 0.27
C TRP A 531 -10.07 -16.19 0.25
N TRP A 532 -9.16 -15.23 0.07
CA TRP A 532 -9.44 -13.79 0.02
C TRP A 532 -9.69 -13.26 -1.40
N GLN A 533 -9.64 -14.12 -2.43
CA GLN A 533 -9.75 -13.72 -3.84
C GLN A 533 -11.02 -12.90 -4.12
N THR A 534 -12.18 -13.33 -3.59
CA THR A 534 -13.45 -12.60 -3.74
C THR A 534 -13.37 -11.16 -3.22
N THR A 535 -12.69 -10.94 -2.08
CA THR A 535 -12.52 -9.58 -1.52
C THR A 535 -11.56 -8.74 -2.37
N ALA A 536 -10.50 -9.34 -2.90
CA ALA A 536 -9.59 -8.68 -3.82
C ALA A 536 -10.26 -8.31 -5.15
N ASP A 537 -11.18 -9.14 -5.65
CA ASP A 537 -11.91 -8.86 -6.88
C ASP A 537 -12.90 -7.71 -6.71
N LEU A 538 -13.61 -7.67 -5.58
CA LEU A 538 -14.45 -6.53 -5.22
C LEU A 538 -13.61 -5.26 -5.13
N TRP A 539 -12.47 -5.30 -4.43
CA TRP A 539 -11.55 -4.17 -4.32
C TRP A 539 -10.99 -3.72 -5.68
N SER A 540 -10.58 -4.67 -6.53
CA SER A 540 -10.13 -4.41 -7.90
C SER A 540 -11.24 -3.78 -8.74
N GLY A 541 -12.48 -4.26 -8.62
CA GLY A 541 -13.65 -3.68 -9.28
C GLY A 541 -13.88 -2.23 -8.85
N TRP A 542 -13.74 -1.95 -7.56
CA TRP A 542 -13.84 -0.60 -7.01
C TRP A 542 -12.76 0.34 -7.52
N ILE A 543 -11.49 -0.10 -7.53
CA ILE A 543 -10.37 0.71 -8.06
C ILE A 543 -10.60 1.00 -9.54
N THR A 544 -10.93 -0.01 -10.33
CA THR A 544 -11.16 0.14 -11.77
C THR A 544 -12.33 1.08 -12.04
N ALA A 545 -13.45 0.92 -11.33
CA ALA A 545 -14.61 1.81 -11.46
C ALA A 545 -14.25 3.26 -11.09
N TRP A 546 -13.43 3.45 -10.05
CA TRP A 546 -12.97 4.78 -9.65
C TRP A 546 -12.03 5.42 -10.68
N GLN A 547 -11.09 4.66 -11.24
CA GLN A 547 -10.20 5.15 -12.31
C GLN A 547 -10.99 5.50 -13.58
N ALA A 548 -11.90 4.61 -13.98
CA ALA A 548 -12.84 4.81 -15.07
C ALA A 548 -13.68 6.09 -14.90
N TRP A 549 -14.29 6.26 -13.73
CA TRP A 549 -15.10 7.45 -13.42
C TRP A 549 -14.27 8.75 -13.42
N ARG A 550 -13.09 8.74 -12.79
CA ARG A 550 -12.20 9.93 -12.79
C ARG A 550 -11.77 10.32 -14.19
N TRP A 551 -11.48 9.35 -15.04
CA TRP A 551 -11.13 9.59 -16.43
C TRP A 551 -12.31 10.21 -17.19
N ASP A 552 -13.51 9.66 -17.03
CA ASP A 552 -14.72 10.22 -17.68
C ASP A 552 -14.98 11.67 -17.24
N LYS A 553 -14.80 11.98 -15.95
CA LYS A 553 -14.88 13.36 -15.43
C LYS A 553 -13.83 14.29 -16.02
N SER A 554 -12.61 13.81 -16.25
CA SER A 554 -11.55 14.62 -16.87
C SER A 554 -11.89 14.97 -18.33
N GLN A 555 -12.65 14.12 -19.01
CA GLN A 555 -13.07 14.33 -20.40
C GLN A 555 -14.33 15.19 -20.53
N GLN A 556 -15.23 15.12 -19.54
CA GLN A 556 -16.48 15.89 -19.51
C GLN A 556 -16.64 16.65 -18.18
N PRO A 557 -15.93 17.78 -18.00
CA PRO A 557 -15.95 18.55 -16.76
C PRO A 557 -17.32 19.19 -16.46
N GLU A 558 -18.23 19.25 -17.44
CA GLU A 558 -19.56 19.87 -17.32
C GLU A 558 -20.64 18.94 -16.73
N ASP A 559 -20.41 17.62 -16.73
CA ASP A 559 -21.33 16.70 -16.06
C ASP A 559 -21.21 16.88 -14.54
N LYS A 560 -22.31 17.27 -13.88
CA LYS A 560 -22.40 17.48 -12.43
C LYS A 560 -22.74 16.20 -11.65
N SER A 561 -22.86 15.05 -12.32
CA SER A 561 -23.20 13.77 -11.66
C SER A 561 -22.17 13.43 -10.56
N TRP A 562 -22.61 13.47 -9.32
CA TRP A 562 -21.78 13.11 -8.17
C TRP A 562 -21.78 11.58 -8.06
N PRO A 563 -20.61 10.95 -7.89
CA PRO A 563 -20.50 9.51 -7.98
C PRO A 563 -21.06 8.88 -6.68
N LEU A 564 -21.46 7.59 -6.67
CA LEU A 564 -22.13 6.96 -5.51
C LEU A 564 -21.38 7.13 -4.18
N TRP A 565 -20.05 7.16 -4.22
CA TRP A 565 -19.15 7.40 -3.07
C TRP A 565 -19.13 8.84 -2.60
N GLY A 566 -19.48 9.76 -3.48
CA GLY A 566 -19.74 11.11 -3.11
C GLY A 566 -20.92 11.22 -2.12
N TYR A 567 -21.86 10.27 -2.14
CA TYR A 567 -22.85 10.11 -1.08
C TYR A 567 -22.28 9.46 0.19
N LEU A 568 -21.07 8.88 0.19
CA LEU A 568 -20.35 8.48 1.42
C LEU A 568 -19.66 9.69 2.10
N LEU A 569 -19.40 10.75 1.35
CA LEU A 569 -18.93 12.03 1.92
C LEU A 569 -20.04 12.76 2.68
N LEU A 570 -21.32 12.50 2.37
CA LEU A 570 -22.48 13.01 3.09
C LEU A 570 -22.63 12.48 4.53
N PRO A 571 -22.60 11.17 4.83
CA PRO A 571 -22.60 10.67 6.19
C PRO A 571 -21.31 11.03 6.90
N LEU A 572 -20.17 11.13 6.21
CA LEU A 572 -18.93 11.63 6.80
C LEU A 572 -19.07 13.11 7.21
N SER A 573 -19.63 13.97 6.35
CA SER A 573 -19.86 15.38 6.64
C SER A 573 -20.93 15.59 7.71
N LEU A 574 -22.00 14.78 7.71
CA LEU A 574 -23.01 14.74 8.77
C LEU A 574 -22.43 14.25 10.10
N TRP A 575 -21.58 13.22 10.09
CA TRP A 575 -20.88 12.71 11.27
C TRP A 575 -19.88 13.76 11.81
N LEU A 576 -19.17 14.45 10.92
CA LEU A 576 -18.26 15.54 11.26
C LEU A 576 -19.00 16.77 11.81
N GLY A 577 -20.15 17.12 11.22
CA GLY A 577 -21.05 18.17 11.71
C GLY A 577 -21.64 17.82 13.07
N TRP A 578 -22.10 16.58 13.24
CA TRP A 578 -22.54 16.04 14.52
C TRP A 578 -21.41 16.01 15.56
N ARG A 579 -20.18 15.69 15.16
CA ARG A 579 -18.99 15.73 16.02
C ARG A 579 -18.72 17.15 16.53
N LEU A 580 -18.77 18.15 15.66
CA LEU A 580 -18.66 19.56 16.05
C LEU A 580 -19.82 19.99 16.96
N TYR A 581 -21.05 19.57 16.66
CA TYR A 581 -22.24 19.87 17.45
C TYR A 581 -22.19 19.26 18.87
N ARG A 582 -21.84 17.98 18.99
CA ARG A 582 -21.75 17.27 20.29
C ARG A 582 -20.61 17.79 21.16
N SER A 583 -19.58 18.39 20.57
CA SER A 583 -18.54 19.12 21.33
C SER A 583 -19.10 20.35 22.07
N ARG A 584 -20.21 20.96 21.59
CA ARG A 584 -20.87 22.09 22.28
C ARG A 584 -21.53 21.65 23.58
N GLN A 585 -22.20 20.49 23.59
CA GLN A 585 -22.97 20.00 24.74
C GLN A 585 -22.09 19.56 25.92
N ARG A 586 -20.84 19.11 25.68
CA ARG A 586 -19.92 18.71 26.76
C ARG A 586 -19.19 19.88 27.44
N VAL A 587 -19.42 21.11 27.00
CA VAL A 587 -18.85 22.34 27.59
C VAL A 587 -19.84 23.03 28.54
N ALA A 588 -21.10 22.59 28.58
CA ALA A 588 -22.16 23.20 29.40
C ALA A 588 -22.37 22.54 30.77
N GLN A 589 -21.43 21.72 31.25
CA GLN A 589 -21.36 21.47 32.69
C GLN A 589 -20.29 22.41 33.23
N PRO A 590 -20.66 23.48 33.97
CA PRO A 590 -19.71 24.17 34.81
C PRO A 590 -19.00 23.09 35.63
N ALA A 591 -17.67 23.18 35.73
CA ALA A 591 -16.99 22.42 36.76
C ALA A 591 -17.74 22.73 38.08
N PRO A 592 -18.12 21.74 38.90
CA PRO A 592 -18.72 22.03 40.19
C PRO A 592 -17.81 23.05 40.87
N THR A 593 -18.37 24.20 41.19
CA THR A 593 -17.68 25.31 41.83
C THR A 593 -16.87 24.76 43.01
N THR A 594 -15.68 25.30 43.19
CA THR A 594 -14.76 24.93 44.28
C THR A 594 -15.36 25.08 45.67
N GLU A 595 -16.56 25.67 45.82
CA GLU A 595 -17.38 25.63 47.03
C GLU A 595 -17.74 24.19 47.47
N ASN A 596 -17.88 23.24 46.55
CA ASN A 596 -18.13 21.84 46.93
C ASN A 596 -16.86 21.07 47.33
N ARG A 597 -15.67 21.67 47.24
CA ARG A 597 -14.43 21.11 47.79
C ARG A 597 -14.14 21.59 49.21
N GLU A 598 -14.69 22.73 49.63
CA GLU A 598 -14.62 23.19 51.02
C GLU A 598 -15.61 22.46 51.94
N ASN A 599 -16.59 21.77 51.37
CA ASN A 599 -17.57 20.94 52.11
C ASN A 599 -17.27 19.43 52.07
N LEU A 600 -16.10 19.00 51.61
CA LEU A 600 -15.58 17.74 52.12
C LEU A 600 -15.12 18.05 53.55
N PRO A 601 -15.71 17.45 54.60
CA PRO A 601 -15.22 17.69 55.95
C PRO A 601 -13.72 17.41 55.90
N SER A 602 -12.91 18.42 56.21
CA SER A 602 -11.54 18.17 56.61
C SER A 602 -11.68 17.18 57.75
N VAL A 603 -11.42 15.90 57.48
CA VAL A 603 -11.56 14.85 58.49
C VAL A 603 -10.56 15.24 59.56
N ARG A 604 -11.05 15.87 60.62
CA ARG A 604 -10.23 16.17 61.77
C ARG A 604 -9.73 14.81 62.23
N ASP A 605 -8.44 14.71 62.48
CA ASP A 605 -7.78 13.50 63.00
C ASP A 605 -8.34 13.05 64.39
N GLU A 606 -9.41 13.69 64.89
CA GLU A 606 -10.03 13.51 66.20
C GLU A 606 -10.56 12.09 66.46
N ASP A 607 -11.13 11.40 65.46
CA ASP A 607 -11.70 10.05 65.67
C ASP A 607 -10.63 8.98 65.98
N TYR A 608 -9.48 9.05 65.32
CA TYR A 608 -8.39 8.06 65.49
C TYR A 608 -7.34 8.52 66.52
N ALA A 609 -7.00 9.81 66.58
CA ALA A 609 -6.00 10.32 67.53
C ALA A 609 -6.41 10.10 68.99
N GLY A 610 -7.72 10.12 69.29
CA GLY A 610 -8.24 9.84 70.63
C GLY A 610 -8.31 8.36 71.02
N LEU A 611 -8.12 7.41 70.09
CA LEU A 611 -8.17 5.97 70.39
C LEU A 611 -6.95 5.54 71.21
N GLU A 612 -5.76 5.99 70.82
CA GLU A 612 -4.52 5.62 71.53
C GLU A 612 -4.52 6.15 72.97
N GLN A 613 -5.02 7.36 73.18
CA GLN A 613 -5.12 7.97 74.49
C GLN A 613 -6.15 7.28 75.39
N ARG A 614 -7.31 6.89 74.85
CA ARG A 614 -8.35 6.13 75.59
C ARG A 614 -7.86 4.74 76.01
N LEU A 615 -7.18 4.02 75.12
CA LEU A 615 -6.64 2.70 75.44
C LEU A 615 -5.52 2.77 76.49
N ARG A 616 -4.69 3.83 76.46
CA ARG A 616 -3.70 4.08 77.51
C ARG A 616 -4.35 4.36 78.87
N GLN A 617 -5.44 5.13 78.90
CA GLN A 617 -6.20 5.39 80.14
C GLN A 617 -6.86 4.13 80.71
N GLN A 618 -7.16 3.15 79.86
CA GLN A 618 -7.70 1.85 80.25
C GLN A 618 -6.61 0.82 80.64
N GLY A 619 -5.33 1.23 80.71
CA GLY A 619 -4.23 0.39 81.15
C GLY A 619 -3.57 -0.46 80.06
N TYR A 620 -3.93 -0.27 78.78
CA TYR A 620 -3.30 -1.01 77.68
C TYR A 620 -1.93 -0.44 77.30
N SER A 621 -1.02 -1.34 76.90
CA SER A 621 0.35 -0.97 76.51
C SER A 621 0.37 -0.06 75.28
N PRO A 622 1.24 0.98 75.25
CA PRO A 622 1.33 1.89 74.12
C PRO A 622 1.87 1.18 72.85
N ARG A 623 1.68 1.85 71.71
CA ARG A 623 2.17 1.39 70.41
C ARG A 623 3.69 1.51 70.33
N LEU A 624 4.36 0.48 69.80
CA LEU A 624 5.81 0.50 69.61
C LEU A 624 6.20 1.38 68.40
N ALA A 625 7.42 1.92 68.40
CA ALA A 625 7.92 2.73 67.30
C ALA A 625 7.99 1.92 66.00
N GLY A 626 7.26 2.35 64.97
CA GLY A 626 7.15 1.65 63.68
C GLY A 626 6.04 0.59 63.59
N GLU A 627 5.33 0.31 64.69
CA GLU A 627 4.20 -0.63 64.69
C GLU A 627 2.95 0.01 64.05
N THR A 628 2.27 -0.72 63.16
CA THR A 628 1.03 -0.22 62.56
C THR A 628 -0.12 -0.31 63.57
N PRO A 629 -1.04 0.66 63.57
CA PRO A 629 -2.27 0.67 64.36
C PRO A 629 -3.05 -0.66 64.40
N LEU A 630 -3.18 -1.34 63.27
CA LEU A 630 -3.87 -2.63 63.18
C LEU A 630 -3.08 -3.74 63.90
N ARG A 631 -1.75 -3.75 63.76
CA ARG A 631 -0.87 -4.71 64.43
C ARG A 631 -0.84 -4.49 65.94
N TRP A 632 -0.88 -3.22 66.35
CA TRP A 632 -0.98 -2.84 67.76
C TRP A 632 -2.30 -3.33 68.39
N LEU A 633 -3.45 -3.14 67.74
CA LEU A 633 -4.73 -3.64 68.22
C LEU A 633 -4.79 -5.18 68.24
N ALA A 634 -4.22 -5.84 67.24
CA ALA A 634 -4.12 -7.30 67.20
C ALA A 634 -3.29 -7.84 68.37
N ARG A 635 -2.17 -7.18 68.72
CA ARG A 635 -1.33 -7.56 69.87
C ARG A 635 -2.06 -7.41 71.20
N LEU A 636 -2.94 -6.41 71.34
CA LEU A 636 -3.76 -6.20 72.54
C LEU A 636 -5.01 -7.10 72.59
N GLY A 637 -5.29 -7.87 71.53
CA GLY A 637 -6.51 -8.70 71.42
C GLY A 637 -7.80 -7.90 71.20
N LEU A 638 -7.70 -6.61 70.86
CA LEU A 638 -8.82 -5.67 70.81
C LEU A 638 -9.43 -5.56 69.41
N LYS A 639 -9.96 -6.67 68.88
CA LYS A 639 -10.56 -6.76 67.53
C LYS A 639 -11.77 -5.84 67.33
N ILE A 640 -12.42 -5.42 68.42
CA ILE A 640 -13.62 -4.56 68.40
C ILE A 640 -13.32 -3.18 67.76
N TYR A 641 -12.09 -2.67 67.89
CA TYR A 641 -11.70 -1.36 67.35
C TYR A 641 -11.10 -1.43 65.93
N GLU A 642 -10.92 -2.63 65.38
CA GLU A 642 -10.33 -2.84 64.06
C GLU A 642 -11.13 -2.19 62.91
N PRO A 643 -12.48 -2.25 62.87
CA PRO A 643 -13.27 -1.61 61.81
C PRO A 643 -13.08 -0.09 61.78
N GLN A 644 -12.90 0.55 62.94
CA GLN A 644 -12.70 1.99 63.05
C GLN A 644 -11.36 2.42 62.44
N VAL A 645 -10.30 1.64 62.69
CA VAL A 645 -8.97 1.89 62.12
C VAL A 645 -8.93 1.60 60.61
N ARG A 646 -9.61 0.55 60.15
CA ARG A 646 -9.75 0.26 58.71
C ARG A 646 -10.52 1.38 57.99
N ALA A 647 -11.60 1.89 58.58
CA ALA A 647 -12.36 3.00 58.03
C ALA A 647 -11.56 4.31 57.99
N TYR A 648 -10.65 4.52 58.95
CA TYR A 648 -9.70 5.64 58.91
C TYR A 648 -8.71 5.50 57.74
N TYR A 649 -8.11 4.33 57.55
CA TYR A 649 -7.19 4.09 56.44
C TYR A 649 -7.84 4.22 55.07
N GLN A 650 -9.05 3.69 54.91
CA GLN A 650 -9.82 3.82 53.67
C GLN A 650 -10.11 5.28 53.35
N ARG A 651 -10.49 6.09 54.36
CA ARG A 651 -10.77 7.52 54.18
C ARG A 651 -9.51 8.34 53.88
N ARG A 652 -8.36 8.03 54.50
CA ARG A 652 -7.12 8.83 54.36
C ARG A 652 -6.29 8.48 53.12
N TYR A 653 -6.27 7.21 52.71
CA TYR A 653 -5.38 6.74 51.64
C TYR A 653 -6.12 6.22 50.40
N GLY A 654 -7.45 6.31 50.35
CA GLY A 654 -8.21 6.19 49.09
C GLY A 654 -8.03 4.86 48.36
N THR A 655 -7.91 3.75 49.12
CA THR A 655 -7.67 2.34 48.72
C THR A 655 -6.21 1.85 48.74
N ALA A 656 -5.85 1.17 49.83
CA ALA A 656 -5.01 -0.04 49.87
C ALA A 656 -5.02 -0.58 51.31
N THR A 657 -5.63 -1.73 51.53
CA THR A 657 -5.30 -2.57 52.70
C THR A 657 -3.80 -2.89 52.65
N PRO A 658 -3.01 -2.69 53.72
CA PRO A 658 -1.70 -3.31 53.81
C PRO A 658 -1.92 -4.84 53.76
N GLY A 659 -1.22 -5.51 52.83
CA GLY A 659 -1.42 -6.92 52.55
C GLY A 659 -1.24 -7.81 53.78
N GLU A 660 -2.07 -8.84 53.83
CA GLU A 660 -2.11 -9.92 54.82
C GLU A 660 -1.01 -10.98 54.57
N ASN A 661 0.13 -10.58 53.98
CA ASN A 661 1.21 -11.49 53.54
C ASN A 661 2.58 -11.11 54.14
N ASP A 662 2.63 -10.72 55.40
CA ASP A 662 3.87 -10.74 56.20
C ASP A 662 3.55 -11.37 57.58
N ALA A 663 3.27 -12.68 57.56
CA ALA A 663 3.37 -13.60 58.69
C ALA A 663 3.72 -15.00 58.16
#